data_AF-A0A1I3QKJ8-F1
#
_entry.id   AF-A0A1I3QKJ8-F1
#
_cell.length_a   1.000
_cell.length_b   1.000
_cell.length_c   1.000
_cell.angle_alpha   90.00
_cell.angle_beta   90.00
_cell.angle_gamma   90.00
#
_symmetry.space_group_name_H-M   'P 1'
#
loop_
_entity.id
_entity.type
_entity.pdbx_description
1 polymer ?
#
loop_
_entity_poly.entity_id
_entity_poly.type
_entity_poly.pdbx_seq_one_letter_code
_entity_poly.pdbx_strand_id
1 'polypeptide(L)'
;MSINLEALSAAEPGVPHGLALAYALGELPMDLRRNGIAVTRDSGSYRLLRKQGHDDFLAFEDPVRALRRLAAGDSVAVIGLQLTERRHAILVRSGSALRSAADLKGAVIGIAEDDPAMLGLRKREAAKQIDEALQQAGIAAGRPTLSELSAANVQEGGGTRRRALQALLQGEADAVYVERGDAIEARRWLEVRELEDVRPVTPELTALLVSARWLREEQEAIARILGHLHLAAEWAVRHPQEANRLAAAQLGVPERAIGSLYSERLHRQFGVDVTDSKWHRFVRLHQELKAGGWLQGEFALDAAQAQALQREAMELAESGEIERPQREPLSLYAERDLPLAFFNERPRAQRLRSDEEALEAARIFADEIRPGASDRDRGRRLPLNEMRRLAELGLLGLVVPKAYGGPEISTRTLVDIFKLISHADGSIGQIPQNHHFFVKTIALIGSEQQKRFFFGEVMNGAQFGNGLAERSRGRGARKIATSLRASDGTDDDYVLDGSKFYSTGALYAHWIPVTALNEAEQRMTAFVPRHAAGVAVLDDWSGIGQRTTASGSVVLRNVKVPGKHVLPHWRIFEGPQYFSAFGQIMHAAIDIGIARAALEDAAAFVRTRTRPAYGSGVATAAEEPDLIRRFGELGIRLQAAEALLDRAAGAIDLAKADLNAQTAGQATLTVDSAKWLVTETAIEITNALFEVAGTSSMDRKYNLDRHWRNVRIHTLHDPARLKLHHVGKWFLNGVYHEYRM
;
A
#
# COMPACT_ATOMS: atom_id res chain seq x y z
N MET A 1 40.42 -28.30 -15.60
CA MET A 1 39.57 -27.92 -14.45
C MET A 1 38.24 -27.43 -15.02
N SER A 2 37.20 -28.28 -15.07
CA SER A 2 35.89 -27.89 -15.63
C SER A 2 35.15 -27.03 -14.60
N ILE A 3 35.41 -25.73 -14.66
CA ILE A 3 34.73 -24.76 -13.82
C ILE A 3 33.28 -24.70 -14.28
N ASN A 4 32.35 -25.02 -13.39
CA ASN A 4 30.92 -25.05 -13.68
C ASN A 4 30.36 -23.61 -13.75
N LEU A 5 30.68 -22.92 -14.84
CA LEU A 5 30.25 -21.55 -15.13
C LEU A 5 28.71 -21.43 -15.29
N GLU A 6 27.98 -22.54 -15.41
CA GLU A 6 26.51 -22.56 -15.50
C GLU A 6 25.84 -22.08 -14.20
N ALA A 7 26.49 -22.27 -13.04
CA ALA A 7 26.00 -21.81 -11.74
C ALA A 7 26.05 -20.28 -11.56
N LEU A 8 26.75 -19.55 -12.45
CA LEU A 8 26.89 -18.08 -12.41
C LEU A 8 25.79 -17.34 -13.19
N SER A 9 24.77 -18.02 -13.69
CA SER A 9 23.72 -17.49 -14.58
C SER A 9 22.67 -16.56 -13.93
N ALA A 10 22.93 -16.01 -12.74
CA ALA A 10 22.06 -15.00 -12.17
C ALA A 10 22.07 -13.74 -13.06
N ALA A 11 20.88 -13.25 -13.42
CA ALA A 11 20.69 -12.02 -14.17
C ALA A 11 21.49 -10.87 -13.52
N GLU A 12 22.19 -10.08 -14.33
CA GLU A 12 22.87 -8.87 -13.87
C GLU A 12 21.84 -7.99 -13.15
N PRO A 13 22.11 -7.56 -11.89
CA PRO A 13 21.19 -6.67 -11.21
C PRO A 13 21.04 -5.41 -12.05
N GLY A 14 19.82 -5.05 -12.44
CA GLY A 14 19.54 -3.86 -13.24
C GLY A 14 19.96 -2.54 -12.54
N VAL A 15 19.76 -1.41 -13.20
CA VAL A 15 20.04 -0.09 -12.60
C VAL A 15 18.84 0.33 -11.74
N PRO A 16 19.02 0.66 -10.44
CA PRO A 16 17.94 1.19 -9.64
C PRO A 16 17.53 2.54 -10.21
N HIS A 17 16.23 2.76 -10.41
CA HIS A 17 15.75 3.94 -11.12
C HIS A 17 14.62 4.64 -10.38
N GLY A 18 14.53 5.96 -10.55
CA GLY A 18 13.62 6.84 -9.84
C GLY A 18 12.15 6.41 -9.97
N LEU A 19 11.76 5.79 -11.09
CA LEU A 19 10.40 5.30 -11.29
C LEU A 19 10.02 4.18 -10.32
N ALA A 20 10.94 3.27 -9.99
CA ALA A 20 10.67 2.20 -9.04
C ALA A 20 10.55 2.76 -7.62
N LEU A 21 11.42 3.72 -7.29
CA LEU A 21 11.39 4.43 -6.01
C LEU A 21 10.08 5.22 -5.86
N ALA A 22 9.71 6.03 -6.84
CA ALA A 22 8.47 6.81 -6.85
C ALA A 22 7.23 5.90 -6.79
N TYR A 23 7.25 4.78 -7.51
CA TYR A 23 6.18 3.78 -7.45
C TYR A 23 6.06 3.15 -6.05
N ALA A 24 7.17 2.80 -5.41
CA ALA A 24 7.16 2.26 -4.05
C ALA A 24 6.68 3.28 -3.01
N LEU A 25 6.94 4.57 -3.24
CA LEU A 25 6.67 5.69 -2.33
C LEU A 25 5.24 6.25 -2.36
N GLY A 26 4.34 5.56 -3.04
CA GLY A 26 2.94 5.53 -2.66
C GLY A 26 1.99 6.44 -3.42
N GLU A 27 2.42 7.63 -3.83
CA GLU A 27 1.54 8.57 -4.53
C GLU A 27 1.58 8.43 -6.06
N LEU A 28 2.68 7.93 -6.63
CA LEU A 28 2.73 7.69 -8.07
C LEU A 28 1.70 6.63 -8.52
N PRO A 29 1.57 5.45 -7.89
CA PRO A 29 0.59 4.45 -8.34
C PRO A 29 -0.85 4.97 -8.26
N MET A 30 -1.12 5.90 -7.35
CA MET A 30 -2.39 6.61 -7.26
C MET A 30 -2.68 7.43 -8.48
N ASP A 31 -1.72 8.28 -8.83
CA ASP A 31 -1.86 9.19 -9.95
C ASP A 31 -1.94 8.41 -11.26
N LEU A 32 -1.15 7.34 -11.40
CA LEU A 32 -1.21 6.44 -12.54
C LEU A 32 -2.60 5.79 -12.67
N ARG A 33 -3.16 5.26 -11.58
CA ARG A 33 -4.51 4.67 -11.57
C ARG A 33 -5.58 5.68 -11.98
N ARG A 34 -5.53 6.91 -11.44
CA ARG A 34 -6.49 7.99 -11.79
C ARG A 34 -6.49 8.31 -13.27
N ASN A 35 -5.31 8.27 -13.88
CA ASN A 35 -5.11 8.59 -15.30
C ASN A 35 -5.23 7.35 -16.21
N GLY A 36 -5.69 6.20 -15.70
CA GLY A 36 -5.86 4.98 -16.48
C GLY A 36 -4.55 4.37 -17.00
N ILE A 37 -3.44 4.65 -16.33
CA ILE A 37 -2.10 4.17 -16.67
C ILE A 37 -1.81 2.89 -15.89
N ALA A 38 -1.45 1.83 -16.60
CA ALA A 38 -1.03 0.56 -16.04
C ALA A 38 0.49 0.53 -15.86
N VAL A 39 0.95 -0.20 -14.85
CA VAL A 39 2.38 -0.46 -14.64
C VAL A 39 2.66 -1.92 -14.94
N THR A 40 3.68 -2.14 -15.76
CA THR A 40 4.22 -3.45 -16.06
C THR A 40 5.66 -3.52 -15.56
N ARG A 41 6.03 -4.66 -15.00
CA ARG A 41 7.39 -4.93 -14.51
C ARG A 41 7.95 -6.07 -15.33
N ASP A 42 9.06 -5.83 -16.02
CA ASP A 42 9.82 -6.85 -16.72
C ASP A 42 11.29 -6.77 -16.28
N SER A 43 11.82 -7.88 -15.75
CA SER A 43 13.23 -8.04 -15.42
C SER A 43 13.84 -6.90 -14.58
N GLY A 44 13.04 -6.31 -13.68
CA GLY A 44 13.47 -5.21 -12.80
C GLY A 44 13.27 -3.79 -13.36
N SER A 45 12.86 -3.67 -14.63
CA SER A 45 12.50 -2.40 -15.27
C SER A 45 10.99 -2.14 -15.18
N TYR A 46 10.63 -0.88 -14.91
CA TYR A 46 9.23 -0.44 -14.86
C TYR A 46 8.86 0.22 -16.20
N ARG A 47 7.76 -0.23 -16.78
CA ARG A 47 7.15 0.35 -17.98
C ARG A 47 5.72 0.74 -17.68
N LEU A 48 5.42 2.02 -17.90
CA LEU A 48 4.07 2.56 -17.84
C LEU A 48 3.40 2.40 -19.19
N LEU A 49 2.16 1.92 -19.20
CA LEU A 49 1.37 1.69 -20.42
C LEU A 49 0.00 2.32 -20.29
N ARG A 50 -0.47 2.99 -21.34
CA ARG A 50 -1.85 3.48 -21.40
C ARG A 50 -2.79 2.32 -21.70
N LYS A 51 -3.91 2.21 -20.96
CA LYS A 51 -4.90 1.12 -21.17
C LYS A 51 -5.58 1.09 -22.55
N GLN A 52 -5.44 2.12 -23.38
CA GLN A 52 -6.14 2.25 -24.68
C GLN A 52 -5.26 2.17 -25.94
N GLY A 53 -4.00 1.70 -25.84
CA GLY A 53 -3.16 1.45 -27.02
C GLY A 53 -1.84 0.79 -26.65
N HIS A 54 -1.41 -0.21 -27.42
CA HIS A 54 -0.18 -0.97 -27.11
C HIS A 54 1.12 -0.18 -27.32
N ASP A 55 1.05 1.00 -27.95
CA ASP A 55 2.23 1.79 -28.36
C ASP A 55 2.51 3.02 -27.49
N ASP A 56 1.62 3.38 -26.56
CA ASP A 56 1.83 4.51 -25.64
C ASP A 56 2.52 4.02 -24.37
N PHE A 57 3.81 4.38 -24.21
CA PHE A 57 4.61 3.96 -23.08
C PHE A 57 5.52 5.06 -22.53
N LEU A 58 5.91 4.87 -21.27
CA LEU A 58 7.00 5.59 -20.61
C LEU A 58 7.87 4.58 -19.87
N ALA A 59 9.18 4.60 -20.10
CA ALA A 59 10.11 3.63 -19.54
C ALA A 59 11.54 4.15 -19.44
N PHE A 60 12.28 3.62 -18.47
CA PHE A 60 13.73 3.73 -18.45
C PHE A 60 14.36 2.74 -19.43
N GLU A 61 15.28 3.21 -20.27
CA GLU A 61 16.10 2.37 -21.13
C GLU A 61 17.58 2.73 -21.02
N ASP A 62 18.42 1.77 -21.43
CA ASP A 62 19.83 2.02 -21.73
C ASP A 62 19.96 3.14 -22.79
N PRO A 63 20.90 4.08 -22.63
CA PRO A 63 21.02 5.25 -23.49
C PRO A 63 21.42 4.90 -24.93
N VAL A 64 22.13 3.79 -25.18
CA VAL A 64 22.45 3.32 -26.53
C VAL A 64 21.20 2.80 -27.21
N ARG A 65 20.39 2.01 -26.48
CA ARG A 65 19.08 1.56 -26.97
C ARG A 65 18.18 2.74 -27.30
N ALA A 66 18.12 3.75 -26.42
CA ALA A 66 17.36 4.97 -26.64
C ALA A 66 17.77 5.70 -27.93
N LEU A 67 19.09 5.88 -28.13
CA LEU A 67 19.63 6.53 -29.32
C LEU A 67 19.40 5.71 -30.60
N ARG A 68 19.48 4.37 -30.53
CA ARG A 68 19.17 3.49 -31.67
C ARG A 68 17.71 3.60 -32.10
N ARG A 69 16.77 3.70 -31.16
CA ARG A 69 15.34 3.90 -31.47
C ARG A 69 15.11 5.23 -32.18
N LEU A 70 15.68 6.31 -31.65
CA LEU A 70 15.62 7.63 -32.30
C LEU A 70 16.23 7.60 -33.70
N ALA A 71 17.37 6.93 -33.88
CA ALA A 71 18.03 6.78 -35.18
C ALA A 71 17.17 5.98 -36.18
N ALA A 72 16.52 4.92 -35.70
CA ALA A 72 15.59 4.11 -36.50
C ALA A 72 14.29 4.84 -36.90
N GLY A 73 14.07 6.06 -36.41
CA GLY A 73 12.86 6.83 -36.68
C GLY A 73 11.67 6.48 -35.79
N ASP A 74 11.89 5.77 -34.67
CA ASP A 74 10.83 5.54 -33.69
C ASP A 74 10.32 6.89 -33.17
N SER A 75 8.99 7.03 -33.10
CA SER A 75 8.34 8.25 -32.62
C SER A 75 8.37 8.34 -31.08
N VAL A 76 9.55 8.55 -30.49
CA VAL A 76 9.81 8.66 -29.05
C VAL A 76 10.54 9.96 -28.70
N ALA A 77 10.45 10.39 -27.44
CA ALA A 77 11.17 11.55 -26.91
C ALA A 77 11.91 11.19 -25.62
N VAL A 78 13.08 11.80 -25.40
CA VAL A 78 13.84 11.69 -24.13
C VAL A 78 13.41 12.84 -23.23
N ILE A 79 12.81 12.52 -22.09
CA ILE A 79 12.22 13.51 -21.16
C ILE A 79 12.99 13.61 -19.83
N GLY A 80 13.99 12.77 -19.63
CA GLY A 80 14.80 12.79 -18.42
C GLY A 80 16.01 11.88 -18.50
N LEU A 81 17.04 12.21 -17.72
CA LEU A 81 18.26 11.43 -17.58
C LEU A 81 18.55 11.18 -16.10
N GLN A 82 18.85 9.93 -15.77
CA GLN A 82 19.33 9.54 -14.45
C GLN A 82 20.77 9.07 -14.54
N LEU A 83 21.61 9.52 -13.60
CA LEU A 83 23.01 9.16 -13.53
C LEU A 83 23.27 8.42 -12.22
N THR A 84 23.68 7.17 -12.30
CA THR A 84 24.01 6.31 -11.16
C THR A 84 25.46 5.89 -11.20
N GLU A 85 26.10 5.80 -10.05
CA GLU A 85 27.49 5.38 -9.93
C GLU A 85 27.56 3.91 -9.51
N ARG A 86 27.91 3.03 -10.46
CA ARG A 86 28.16 1.62 -10.21
C ARG A 86 29.60 1.38 -9.77
N ARG A 87 29.79 0.44 -8.85
CA ARG A 87 31.13 -0.02 -8.45
C ARG A 87 31.57 -1.18 -9.34
N HIS A 88 32.82 -1.12 -9.77
CA HIS A 88 33.50 -2.18 -10.50
C HIS A 88 34.61 -2.78 -9.64
N ALA A 89 35.12 -3.92 -10.08
CA ALA A 89 36.18 -4.65 -9.44
C ALA A 89 37.22 -5.08 -10.48
N ILE A 90 38.48 -5.11 -10.05
CA ILE A 90 39.56 -5.75 -10.78
C ILE A 90 39.79 -7.11 -10.15
N LEU A 91 39.48 -8.18 -10.89
CA LEU A 91 39.67 -9.55 -10.46
C LEU A 91 40.99 -10.10 -10.98
N VAL A 92 41.69 -10.82 -10.13
CA VAL A 92 42.89 -11.60 -10.46
C VAL A 92 42.73 -13.03 -9.99
N ARG A 93 43.48 -13.98 -10.57
CA ARG A 93 43.54 -15.35 -10.05
C ARG A 93 44.12 -15.36 -8.63
N SER A 94 43.63 -16.24 -7.75
CA SER A 94 44.09 -16.30 -6.36
C SER A 94 45.60 -16.51 -6.23
N GLY A 95 46.19 -17.33 -7.12
CA GLY A 95 47.63 -17.56 -7.23
C GLY A 95 48.45 -16.48 -7.96
N SER A 96 47.81 -15.41 -8.45
CA SER A 96 48.50 -14.33 -9.19
C SER A 96 49.50 -13.57 -8.31
N ALA A 97 50.61 -13.16 -8.92
CA ALA A 97 51.61 -12.28 -8.33
C ALA A 97 51.09 -10.84 -8.10
N LEU A 98 49.98 -10.45 -8.75
CA LEU A 98 49.37 -9.12 -8.62
C LEU A 98 48.66 -8.95 -7.27
N ARG A 99 49.34 -8.55 -6.21
CA ARG A 99 48.79 -8.52 -4.84
C ARG A 99 48.00 -7.24 -4.54
N SER A 100 48.34 -6.15 -5.22
CA SER A 100 47.82 -4.80 -5.01
C SER A 100 47.62 -4.08 -6.35
N ALA A 101 46.96 -2.93 -6.32
CA ALA A 101 46.79 -2.07 -7.48
C ALA A 101 48.13 -1.50 -8.00
N ALA A 102 49.17 -1.41 -7.16
CA ALA A 102 50.51 -1.00 -7.59
C ALA A 102 51.17 -2.05 -8.52
N ASP A 103 50.75 -3.31 -8.42
CA ASP A 103 51.26 -4.40 -9.25
C ASP A 103 50.64 -4.41 -10.65
N LEU A 104 49.58 -3.62 -10.90
CA LEU A 104 48.93 -3.52 -12.21
C LEU A 104 49.81 -2.88 -13.29
N LYS A 105 50.98 -2.36 -12.92
CA LYS A 105 51.94 -1.78 -13.85
C LYS A 105 52.39 -2.82 -14.88
N GLY A 106 52.04 -2.60 -16.14
CA GLY A 106 52.37 -3.50 -17.24
C GLY A 106 51.48 -4.74 -17.35
N ALA A 107 50.51 -4.92 -16.45
CA ALA A 107 49.54 -6.01 -16.51
C ALA A 107 48.53 -5.79 -17.66
N VAL A 108 48.04 -6.88 -18.24
CA VAL A 108 46.95 -6.87 -19.21
C VAL A 108 45.61 -7.04 -18.48
N ILE A 109 44.76 -6.02 -18.54
CA ILE A 109 43.40 -6.06 -18.00
C ILE A 109 42.42 -6.33 -19.14
N GLY A 110 41.71 -7.45 -19.06
CA GLY A 110 40.65 -7.78 -20.02
C GLY A 110 39.37 -7.00 -19.75
N ILE A 111 38.82 -6.39 -20.81
CA ILE A 111 37.51 -5.72 -20.83
C ILE A 111 36.60 -6.52 -21.76
N ALA A 112 35.48 -7.03 -21.23
CA ALA A 112 34.46 -7.70 -22.03
C ALA A 112 33.25 -6.79 -22.25
N GLU A 113 32.60 -6.94 -23.40
CA GLU A 113 31.34 -6.28 -23.77
C GLU A 113 30.62 -7.16 -24.81
N ASP A 114 29.31 -7.39 -24.65
CA ASP A 114 28.50 -8.28 -25.52
C ASP A 114 28.19 -7.60 -26.84
N ASP A 115 27.97 -6.29 -26.82
CA ASP A 115 27.75 -5.51 -28.03
C ASP A 115 29.10 -5.07 -28.63
N PRO A 116 29.51 -5.60 -29.80
CA PRO A 116 30.77 -5.20 -30.44
C PRO A 116 30.84 -3.68 -30.71
N ALA A 117 29.69 -3.02 -30.87
CA ALA A 117 29.61 -1.57 -31.02
C ALA A 117 30.09 -0.80 -29.78
N MET A 118 29.93 -1.42 -28.61
CA MET A 118 30.17 -0.81 -27.31
C MET A 118 31.55 -1.15 -26.74
N LEU A 119 32.22 -2.19 -27.25
CA LEU A 119 33.49 -2.68 -26.70
C LEU A 119 34.58 -1.61 -26.63
N GLY A 120 34.74 -0.83 -27.70
CA GLY A 120 35.69 0.28 -27.74
C GLY A 120 35.32 1.42 -26.78
N LEU A 121 34.03 1.69 -26.61
CA LEU A 121 33.52 2.70 -25.67
C LEU A 121 33.75 2.24 -24.22
N ARG A 122 33.39 0.99 -23.93
CA ARG A 122 33.54 0.36 -22.62
C ARG A 122 35.01 0.31 -22.20
N LYS A 123 35.92 0.02 -23.11
CA LYS A 123 37.38 0.07 -22.86
C LYS A 123 37.85 1.47 -22.49
N ARG A 124 37.42 2.51 -23.21
CA ARG A 124 37.81 3.90 -22.91
C ARG A 124 37.28 4.36 -21.56
N GLU A 125 36.04 4.02 -21.24
CA GLU A 125 35.46 4.32 -19.92
C GLU A 125 36.22 3.56 -18.83
N ALA A 126 36.47 2.26 -18.99
CA ALA A 126 37.25 1.46 -18.05
C ALA A 126 38.66 2.05 -17.84
N ALA A 127 39.33 2.48 -18.91
CA ALA A 127 40.65 3.13 -18.80
C ALA A 127 40.59 4.38 -17.91
N LYS A 128 39.60 5.23 -18.14
CA LYS A 128 39.40 6.44 -17.35
C LYS A 128 39.11 6.11 -15.88
N GLN A 129 38.22 5.16 -15.61
CA GLN A 129 37.82 4.82 -14.24
C GLN A 129 38.92 4.09 -13.46
N ILE A 130 39.72 3.26 -14.14
CA ILE A 130 40.90 2.65 -13.53
C ILE A 130 41.94 3.72 -13.22
N ASP A 131 42.23 4.63 -14.16
CA ASP A 131 43.19 5.73 -13.95
C ASP A 131 42.77 6.62 -12.76
N GLU A 132 41.50 7.02 -12.70
CA GLU A 132 40.97 7.84 -11.59
C GLU A 132 41.06 7.10 -10.24
N ALA A 133 40.73 5.80 -10.21
CA ALA A 133 40.82 4.99 -9.00
C ALA A 133 42.28 4.81 -8.51
N LEU A 134 43.22 4.61 -9.44
CA LEU A 134 44.65 4.52 -9.13
C LEU A 134 45.20 5.84 -8.57
N GLN A 135 44.77 6.98 -9.14
CA GLN A 135 45.14 8.30 -8.63
C GLN A 135 44.60 8.55 -7.22
N GLN A 136 43.33 8.19 -6.96
CA GLN A 136 42.73 8.30 -5.63
C GLN A 136 43.42 7.41 -4.60
N ALA A 137 43.95 6.26 -5.02
CA ALA A 137 44.75 5.36 -4.18
C ALA A 137 46.21 5.83 -3.99
N GLY A 138 46.64 6.95 -4.61
CA GLY A 138 48.00 7.48 -4.50
C GLY A 138 49.05 6.67 -5.26
N ILE A 139 48.65 5.91 -6.27
CA ILE A 139 49.53 5.00 -7.03
C ILE A 139 50.06 5.70 -8.28
N ALA A 140 51.38 5.77 -8.43
CA ALA A 140 52.05 6.48 -9.53
C ALA A 140 51.85 5.80 -10.90
N ALA A 141 51.81 6.60 -11.96
CA ALA A 141 51.48 6.19 -13.32
C ALA A 141 52.48 5.20 -13.93
N GLY A 142 52.11 3.92 -13.93
CA GLY A 142 52.57 2.91 -14.88
C GLY A 142 51.32 2.17 -15.35
N ARG A 143 50.74 2.61 -16.47
CA ARG A 143 49.37 2.20 -16.84
C ARG A 143 49.29 0.72 -17.19
N PRO A 144 48.23 0.01 -16.74
CA PRO A 144 47.92 -1.30 -17.28
C PRO A 144 47.57 -1.20 -18.77
N THR A 145 47.79 -2.27 -19.52
CA THR A 145 47.32 -2.37 -20.90
C THR A 145 45.90 -2.93 -20.89
N LEU A 146 44.96 -2.26 -21.55
CA LEU A 146 43.60 -2.78 -21.68
C LEU A 146 43.46 -3.61 -22.97
N SER A 147 42.99 -4.86 -22.81
CA SER A 147 42.70 -5.77 -23.91
C SER A 147 41.19 -5.91 -24.11
N GLU A 148 40.76 -5.94 -25.38
CA GLU A 148 39.36 -6.10 -25.76
C GLU A 148 39.03 -7.58 -25.92
N LEU A 149 38.05 -8.07 -25.15
CA LEU A 149 37.59 -9.45 -25.22
C LEU A 149 36.34 -9.53 -26.10
N SER A 150 36.51 -9.71 -27.41
CA SER A 150 35.42 -9.75 -28.39
C SER A 150 34.68 -11.10 -28.44
N ALA A 151 33.45 -11.11 -28.97
CA ALA A 151 32.59 -12.30 -29.06
C ALA A 151 33.03 -13.37 -30.08
N ALA A 152 34.06 -13.12 -30.89
CA ALA A 152 34.37 -13.95 -32.07
C ALA A 152 34.92 -15.36 -31.76
N ASN A 153 35.32 -15.67 -30.51
CA ASN A 153 36.09 -16.88 -30.18
C ASN A 153 35.38 -17.90 -29.26
N VAL A 154 34.07 -17.82 -29.04
CA VAL A 154 33.36 -18.76 -28.16
C VAL A 154 32.06 -19.26 -28.80
N GLN A 155 31.92 -20.58 -28.93
CA GLN A 155 30.66 -21.24 -29.27
C GLN A 155 29.63 -20.99 -28.15
N GLU A 156 28.52 -20.34 -28.52
CA GLU A 156 27.21 -20.23 -27.84
C GLU A 156 27.16 -19.84 -26.34
N GLY A 157 26.50 -18.70 -26.06
CA GLY A 157 25.60 -18.58 -24.90
C GLY A 157 26.17 -18.09 -23.56
N GLY A 158 27.30 -17.38 -23.53
CA GLY A 158 27.88 -16.86 -22.29
C GLY A 158 28.06 -15.35 -22.30
N GLY A 159 27.19 -14.59 -21.62
CA GLY A 159 27.24 -13.11 -21.57
C GLY A 159 28.57 -12.52 -21.06
N THR A 160 28.70 -11.20 -21.13
CA THR A 160 29.89 -10.37 -20.85
C THR A 160 30.72 -10.87 -19.65
N ARG A 161 30.05 -11.12 -18.53
CA ARG A 161 30.62 -11.68 -17.30
C ARG A 161 31.40 -12.99 -17.52
N ARG A 162 30.81 -13.97 -18.22
CA ARG A 162 31.42 -15.30 -18.42
C ARG A 162 32.71 -15.18 -19.21
N ARG A 163 32.75 -14.32 -20.24
CA ARG A 163 33.92 -14.10 -21.09
C ARG A 163 35.08 -13.48 -20.31
N ALA A 164 34.82 -12.45 -19.52
CA ALA A 164 35.85 -11.86 -18.66
C ALA A 164 36.44 -12.93 -17.70
N LEU A 165 35.59 -13.70 -17.04
CA LEU A 165 36.07 -14.74 -16.11
C LEU A 165 36.83 -15.87 -16.82
N GLN A 166 36.41 -16.29 -18.02
CA GLN A 166 37.13 -17.29 -18.82
C GLN A 166 38.52 -16.80 -19.22
N ALA A 167 38.63 -15.59 -19.77
CA ALA A 167 39.91 -14.99 -20.16
C ALA A 167 40.88 -14.91 -18.97
N LEU A 168 40.37 -14.55 -17.78
CA LEU A 168 41.17 -14.53 -16.56
C LEU A 168 41.68 -15.93 -16.18
N LEU A 169 40.81 -16.94 -16.23
CA LEU A 169 41.13 -18.31 -15.82
C LEU A 169 42.08 -19.01 -16.81
N GLN A 170 41.92 -18.73 -18.10
CA GLN A 170 42.75 -19.25 -19.19
C GLN A 170 44.10 -18.52 -19.30
N GLY A 171 44.27 -17.40 -18.60
CA GLY A 171 45.51 -16.61 -18.61
C GLY A 171 45.67 -15.73 -19.86
N GLU A 172 44.58 -15.46 -20.58
CA GLU A 172 44.55 -14.51 -21.69
C GLU A 172 44.64 -13.05 -21.20
N ALA A 173 44.27 -12.82 -19.94
CA ALA A 173 44.46 -11.56 -19.23
C ALA A 173 45.02 -11.82 -17.83
N ASP A 174 45.86 -10.92 -17.33
CA ASP A 174 46.43 -10.99 -15.98
C ASP A 174 45.39 -10.62 -14.90
N ALA A 175 44.47 -9.73 -15.28
CA ALA A 175 43.33 -9.29 -14.50
C ALA A 175 42.13 -9.01 -15.41
N VAL A 176 40.93 -8.92 -14.85
CA VAL A 176 39.74 -8.48 -15.61
C VAL A 176 38.94 -7.43 -14.85
N TYR A 177 38.40 -6.49 -15.62
CA TYR A 177 37.52 -5.45 -15.13
C TYR A 177 36.07 -5.93 -15.25
N VAL A 178 35.41 -6.11 -14.11
CA VAL A 178 34.04 -6.62 -14.06
C VAL A 178 33.19 -5.80 -13.11
N GLU A 179 31.87 -5.94 -13.22
CA GLU A 179 30.99 -5.35 -12.23
C GLU A 179 31.23 -5.98 -10.86
N ARG A 180 31.06 -5.20 -9.79
CA ARG A 180 31.38 -5.70 -8.45
C ARG A 180 30.42 -6.78 -7.96
N GLY A 181 29.19 -6.80 -8.48
CA GLY A 181 28.23 -7.90 -8.24
C GLY A 181 28.76 -9.22 -8.77
N ASP A 182 29.30 -9.21 -9.99
CA ASP A 182 29.92 -10.38 -10.60
C ASP A 182 31.15 -10.83 -9.84
N ALA A 183 31.95 -9.89 -9.32
CA ALA A 183 33.10 -10.20 -8.48
C ALA A 183 32.72 -10.87 -7.15
N ILE A 184 31.62 -10.46 -6.51
CA ILE A 184 31.12 -11.11 -5.28
C ILE A 184 30.73 -12.56 -5.55
N GLU A 185 29.98 -12.79 -6.63
CA GLU A 185 29.56 -14.13 -7.02
C GLU A 185 30.72 -14.98 -7.52
N ALA A 186 31.62 -14.44 -8.35
CA ALA A 186 32.78 -15.15 -8.88
C ALA A 186 33.68 -15.67 -7.76
N ARG A 187 33.93 -14.88 -6.71
CA ARG A 187 34.73 -15.30 -5.54
C ARG A 187 34.13 -16.47 -4.75
N ARG A 188 32.82 -16.71 -4.86
CA ARG A 188 32.17 -17.86 -4.19
C ARG A 188 32.44 -19.18 -4.91
N TRP A 189 32.62 -19.13 -6.22
CA TRP A 189 32.62 -20.31 -7.08
C TRP A 189 33.95 -20.54 -7.80
N LEU A 190 34.82 -19.53 -7.89
CA LEU A 190 36.06 -19.52 -8.64
C LEU A 190 37.27 -19.17 -7.76
N GLU A 191 38.45 -19.67 -8.13
CA GLU A 191 39.73 -19.32 -7.50
C GLU A 191 40.24 -17.94 -7.97
N VAL A 192 39.45 -16.91 -7.69
CA VAL A 192 39.74 -15.51 -8.02
C VAL A 192 39.66 -14.64 -6.77
N ARG A 193 40.32 -13.48 -6.80
CA ARG A 193 40.25 -12.45 -5.74
C ARG A 193 40.14 -11.05 -6.33
N GLU A 194 39.55 -10.15 -5.57
CA GLU A 194 39.42 -8.71 -5.88
C GLU A 194 40.67 -7.98 -5.37
N LEU A 195 41.17 -7.00 -6.13
CA LEU A 195 42.16 -6.03 -5.65
C LEU A 195 41.43 -4.93 -4.87
N GLU A 196 41.41 -5.03 -3.54
CA GLU A 196 40.52 -4.21 -2.71
C GLU A 196 40.96 -2.75 -2.54
N ASP A 197 42.22 -2.44 -2.85
CA ASP A 197 42.87 -1.13 -2.77
C ASP A 197 42.59 -0.24 -4.00
N VAL A 198 41.95 -0.78 -5.04
CA VAL A 198 41.44 -0.04 -6.20
C VAL A 198 39.98 -0.34 -6.42
N ARG A 199 39.12 0.69 -6.35
CA ARG A 199 37.67 0.54 -6.46
C ARG A 199 37.12 1.48 -7.52
N PRO A 200 37.21 1.11 -8.81
CA PRO A 200 36.70 1.94 -9.89
C PRO A 200 35.19 2.13 -9.76
N VAL A 201 34.73 3.32 -10.12
CA VAL A 201 33.31 3.68 -10.11
C VAL A 201 32.91 4.16 -11.49
N THR A 202 32.00 3.47 -12.17
CA THR A 202 31.54 3.89 -13.49
C THR A 202 30.24 4.67 -13.37
N PRO A 203 30.20 5.93 -13.86
CA PRO A 203 28.94 6.65 -14.04
C PRO A 203 28.13 6.03 -15.18
N GLU A 204 26.94 5.55 -14.83
CA GLU A 204 25.99 4.91 -15.73
C GLU A 204 24.78 5.82 -15.93
N LEU A 205 24.55 6.17 -17.19
CA LEU A 205 23.45 7.04 -17.59
C LEU A 205 22.28 6.16 -18.03
N THR A 206 21.06 6.50 -17.62
CA THR A 206 19.82 5.88 -18.13
C THR A 206 18.88 6.95 -18.65
N ALA A 207 18.20 6.66 -19.75
CA ALA A 207 17.29 7.59 -20.40
C ALA A 207 15.84 7.24 -20.06
N LEU A 208 15.05 8.26 -19.71
CA LEU A 208 13.59 8.15 -19.58
C LEU A 208 12.95 8.53 -20.90
N LEU A 209 12.35 7.54 -21.57
CA LEU A 209 11.66 7.73 -22.85
C LEU A 209 10.15 7.77 -22.67
N VAL A 210 9.49 8.51 -23.55
CA VAL A 210 8.04 8.51 -23.72
C VAL A 210 7.68 8.45 -25.20
N SER A 211 6.59 7.77 -25.55
CA SER A 211 6.03 7.84 -26.91
C SER A 211 5.66 9.28 -27.26
N ALA A 212 6.13 9.80 -28.41
CA ALA A 212 5.91 11.21 -28.77
C ALA A 212 4.43 11.55 -28.98
N ARG A 213 3.60 10.56 -29.33
CA ARG A 213 2.13 10.71 -29.36
C ARG A 213 1.58 11.00 -27.97
N TRP A 214 1.90 10.15 -26.99
CA TRP A 214 1.46 10.34 -25.61
C TRP A 214 1.93 11.69 -25.05
N LEU A 215 3.16 12.10 -25.37
CA LEU A 215 3.68 13.41 -24.98
C LEU A 215 2.86 14.59 -25.52
N ARG A 216 2.38 14.52 -26.77
CA ARG A 216 1.54 15.58 -27.36
C ARG A 216 0.12 15.60 -26.82
N GLU A 217 -0.44 14.43 -26.51
CA GLU A 217 -1.84 14.31 -26.08
C GLU A 217 -2.01 14.58 -24.57
N GLU A 218 -1.03 14.25 -23.74
CA GLU A 218 -1.18 14.20 -22.27
C GLU A 218 0.06 14.78 -21.56
N GLN A 219 0.45 15.99 -21.94
CA GLN A 219 1.65 16.65 -21.40
C GLN A 219 1.59 16.77 -19.86
N GLU A 220 0.43 17.15 -19.32
CA GLU A 220 0.20 17.28 -17.88
C GLU A 220 0.41 15.96 -17.14
N ALA A 221 -0.10 14.84 -17.67
CA ALA A 221 0.08 13.52 -17.04
C ALA A 221 1.56 13.13 -16.95
N ILE A 222 2.35 13.47 -17.96
CA ILE A 222 3.80 13.23 -17.99
C ILE A 222 4.53 14.15 -17.02
N ALA A 223 4.17 15.45 -16.98
CA ALA A 223 4.70 16.40 -16.01
C ALA A 223 4.42 15.95 -14.57
N ARG A 224 3.22 15.40 -14.30
CA ARG A 224 2.88 14.81 -13.00
C ARG A 224 3.76 13.61 -12.65
N ILE A 225 4.00 12.69 -13.59
CA ILE A 225 4.93 11.55 -13.37
C ILE A 225 6.34 12.05 -13.04
N LEU A 226 6.84 13.04 -13.78
CA LEU A 226 8.14 13.68 -13.51
C LEU A 226 8.16 14.36 -12.13
N GLY A 227 7.06 14.99 -11.71
CA GLY A 227 6.95 15.60 -10.39
C GLY A 227 7.00 14.57 -9.26
N HIS A 228 6.35 13.39 -9.43
CA HIS A 228 6.50 12.27 -8.50
C HIS A 228 7.94 11.76 -8.42
N LEU A 229 8.63 11.65 -9.57
CA LEU A 229 10.05 11.27 -9.62
C LEU A 229 10.92 12.27 -8.87
N HIS A 230 10.67 13.57 -9.04
CA HIS A 230 11.35 14.64 -8.34
C HIS A 230 11.17 14.54 -6.82
N LEU A 231 9.91 14.44 -6.36
CA LEU A 231 9.59 14.33 -4.93
C LEU A 231 10.14 13.04 -4.30
N ALA A 232 10.17 11.94 -5.05
CA ALA A 232 10.79 10.68 -4.63
C ALA A 232 12.31 10.83 -4.46
N ALA A 233 12.99 11.52 -5.39
CA ALA A 233 14.42 11.81 -5.27
C ALA A 233 14.71 12.70 -4.05
N GLU A 234 13.94 13.77 -3.81
CA GLU A 234 14.06 14.59 -2.60
C GLU A 234 13.81 13.79 -1.32
N TRP A 235 12.86 12.85 -1.36
CA TRP A 235 12.59 11.97 -0.24
C TRP A 235 13.77 11.04 0.03
N ALA A 236 14.40 10.47 -0.99
CA ALA A 236 15.54 9.57 -0.84
C ALA A 236 16.75 10.27 -0.21
N VAL A 237 17.00 11.53 -0.57
CA VAL A 237 18.04 12.36 0.07
C VAL A 237 17.81 12.49 1.57
N ARG A 238 16.55 12.60 2.02
CA ARG A 238 16.17 12.72 3.42
C ARG A 238 16.09 11.37 4.16
N HIS A 239 16.00 10.26 3.45
CA HIS A 239 15.81 8.92 4.00
C HIS A 239 16.77 7.89 3.36
N PRO A 240 18.10 8.06 3.50
CA PRO A 240 19.09 7.29 2.74
C PRO A 240 19.04 5.77 2.99
N GLN A 241 18.77 5.35 4.23
CA GLN A 241 18.67 3.93 4.59
C GLN A 241 17.48 3.26 3.89
N GLU A 242 16.30 3.89 3.96
CA GLU A 242 15.09 3.33 3.36
C GLU A 242 15.15 3.38 1.83
N ALA A 243 15.73 4.43 1.23
CA ALA A 243 15.99 4.48 -0.20
C ALA A 243 16.87 3.32 -0.68
N ASN A 244 17.94 3.01 0.06
CA ASN A 244 18.80 1.85 -0.23
C ASN A 244 18.04 0.53 -0.07
N ARG A 245 17.18 0.39 0.94
CA ARG A 245 16.33 -0.78 1.13
C ARG A 245 15.36 -1.00 -0.04
N LEU A 246 14.71 0.07 -0.51
CA LEU A 246 13.81 0.02 -1.67
C LEU A 246 14.57 -0.33 -2.95
N ALA A 247 15.78 0.21 -3.13
CA ALA A 247 16.66 -0.18 -4.23
C ALA A 247 17.02 -1.68 -4.17
N ALA A 248 17.34 -2.20 -2.98
CA ALA A 248 17.62 -3.62 -2.78
C ALA A 248 16.43 -4.50 -3.19
N ALA A 249 15.21 -4.11 -2.77
CA ALA A 249 13.98 -4.80 -3.12
C ALA A 249 13.67 -4.73 -4.63
N GLN A 250 13.93 -3.59 -5.29
CA GLN A 250 13.80 -3.46 -6.74
C GLN A 250 14.69 -4.47 -7.48
N LEU A 251 15.96 -4.54 -7.05
CA LEU A 251 16.99 -5.36 -7.68
C LEU A 251 16.94 -6.84 -7.27
N GLY A 252 16.13 -7.21 -6.28
CA GLY A 252 16.06 -8.57 -5.76
C GLY A 252 17.34 -9.00 -5.02
N VAL A 253 18.09 -8.06 -4.45
CA VAL A 253 19.35 -8.33 -3.72
C VAL A 253 19.19 -8.03 -2.23
N PRO A 254 20.01 -8.66 -1.35
CA PRO A 254 20.03 -8.30 0.07
C PRO A 254 20.45 -6.83 0.27
N GLU A 255 19.86 -6.13 1.25
CA GLU A 255 20.13 -4.71 1.53
C GLU A 255 21.63 -4.41 1.71
N ARG A 256 22.35 -5.28 2.42
CA ARG A 256 23.80 -5.18 2.63
C ARG A 256 24.62 -5.17 1.33
N ALA A 257 24.07 -5.66 0.21
CA ALA A 257 24.75 -5.69 -1.08
C ALA A 257 24.77 -4.31 -1.75
N ILE A 258 23.82 -3.42 -1.45
CA ILE A 258 23.68 -2.13 -2.16
C ILE A 258 24.95 -1.28 -2.05
N GLY A 259 25.50 -1.09 -0.85
CA GLY A 259 26.74 -0.33 -0.66
C GLY A 259 27.97 -0.98 -1.31
N SER A 260 27.88 -2.27 -1.68
CA SER A 260 28.94 -2.95 -2.42
C SER A 260 28.81 -2.79 -3.93
N LEU A 261 27.58 -2.67 -4.44
CA LEU A 261 27.24 -2.56 -5.87
C LEU A 261 27.26 -1.12 -6.38
N TYR A 262 26.90 -0.15 -5.53
CA TYR A 262 26.72 1.25 -5.89
C TYR A 262 27.51 2.19 -4.98
N SER A 263 27.63 3.46 -5.38
CA SER A 263 28.16 4.53 -4.54
C SER A 263 27.41 4.65 -3.22
N GLU A 264 28.09 5.06 -2.15
CA GLU A 264 27.47 5.30 -0.83
C GLU A 264 26.41 6.42 -0.88
N ARG A 265 26.46 7.23 -1.94
CA ARG A 265 25.51 8.31 -2.21
C ARG A 265 24.43 7.92 -3.21
N LEU A 266 24.15 6.63 -3.43
CA LEU A 266 23.07 6.15 -4.32
C LEU A 266 21.73 6.87 -4.06
N HIS A 267 21.40 7.12 -2.79
CA HIS A 267 20.21 7.87 -2.38
C HIS A 267 20.10 9.30 -2.98
N ARG A 268 21.20 9.89 -3.46
CA ARG A 268 21.22 11.20 -4.15
C ARG A 268 21.15 11.09 -5.68
N GLN A 269 21.15 9.87 -6.22
CA GLN A 269 21.32 9.58 -7.65
C GLN A 269 20.01 9.18 -8.33
N PHE A 270 18.90 9.16 -7.59
CA PHE A 270 17.55 8.90 -8.13
C PHE A 270 16.94 10.08 -8.90
N GLY A 271 17.61 11.24 -8.94
CA GLY A 271 17.15 12.42 -9.65
C GLY A 271 17.10 12.20 -11.16
N VAL A 272 15.93 12.42 -11.74
CA VAL A 272 15.65 12.30 -13.17
C VAL A 272 15.47 13.70 -13.73
N ASP A 273 16.50 14.22 -14.39
CA ASP A 273 16.53 15.61 -14.87
C ASP A 273 17.30 15.73 -16.19
N VAL A 274 17.27 16.91 -16.79
CA VAL A 274 18.01 17.24 -18.02
C VAL A 274 18.96 18.40 -17.74
N THR A 275 19.80 18.24 -16.71
CA THR A 275 20.89 19.17 -16.41
C THR A 275 21.91 19.19 -17.55
N ASP A 276 22.60 20.34 -17.72
CA ASP A 276 23.62 20.50 -18.76
C ASP A 276 24.64 19.37 -18.71
N SER A 277 25.13 19.01 -17.52
CA SER A 277 26.13 17.93 -17.37
C SER A 277 25.66 16.58 -17.91
N LYS A 278 24.43 16.14 -17.54
CA LYS A 278 23.87 14.87 -18.01
C LYS A 278 23.58 14.91 -19.51
N TRP A 279 23.04 16.02 -20.00
CA TRP A 279 22.74 16.19 -21.41
C TRP A 279 24.00 16.19 -22.29
N HIS A 280 25.05 16.90 -21.89
CA HIS A 280 26.33 16.89 -22.59
C HIS A 280 26.92 15.48 -22.67
N ARG A 281 26.79 14.67 -21.60
CA ARG A 281 27.20 13.26 -21.62
C ARG A 281 26.38 12.43 -22.62
N PHE A 282 25.07 12.64 -22.69
CA PHE A 282 24.20 11.98 -23.65
C PHE A 282 24.50 12.37 -25.11
N VAL A 283 24.69 13.67 -25.38
CA VAL A 283 25.08 14.19 -26.70
C VAL A 283 26.45 13.67 -27.13
N ARG A 284 27.41 13.58 -26.20
CA ARG A 284 28.72 13.00 -26.47
C ARG A 284 28.60 11.54 -26.88
N LEU A 285 27.79 10.74 -26.17
CA LEU A 285 27.54 9.35 -26.56
C LEU A 285 26.94 9.25 -27.97
N HIS A 286 25.96 10.11 -28.30
CA HIS A 286 25.41 10.20 -29.65
C HIS A 286 26.50 10.49 -30.71
N GLN A 287 27.37 11.47 -30.45
CA GLN A 287 28.48 11.81 -31.36
C GLN A 287 29.46 10.64 -31.53
N GLU A 288 29.80 9.95 -30.45
CA GLU A 288 30.72 8.81 -30.48
C GLU A 288 30.14 7.61 -31.25
N LEU A 289 28.86 7.29 -31.03
CA LEU A 289 28.16 6.23 -31.75
C LEU A 289 27.99 6.57 -33.24
N LYS A 290 27.68 7.83 -33.57
CA LYS A 290 27.59 8.32 -34.95
C LYS A 290 28.95 8.25 -35.66
N ALA A 291 30.02 8.72 -35.01
CA ALA A 291 31.38 8.67 -35.55
C ALA A 291 31.86 7.22 -35.77
N GLY A 292 31.41 6.28 -34.94
CA GLY A 292 31.68 4.86 -35.11
C GLY A 292 30.81 4.14 -36.14
N GLY A 293 29.82 4.81 -36.75
CA GLY A 293 28.91 4.21 -37.74
C GLY A 293 27.81 3.32 -37.16
N TRP A 294 27.54 3.43 -35.85
CA TRP A 294 26.61 2.55 -35.12
C TRP A 294 25.19 3.09 -34.99
N LEU A 295 24.95 4.33 -35.45
CA LEU A 295 23.62 4.93 -35.56
C LEU A 295 23.34 5.19 -37.03
N GLN A 296 22.25 4.62 -37.55
CA GLN A 296 21.75 4.88 -38.89
C GLN A 296 20.47 5.72 -38.81
N GLY A 297 20.37 6.76 -39.63
CA GLY A 297 19.26 7.72 -39.63
C GLY A 297 19.65 9.06 -38.99
N GLU A 298 18.96 10.13 -39.40
CA GLU A 298 19.16 11.47 -38.86
C GLU A 298 18.03 11.85 -37.91
N PHE A 299 18.40 12.35 -36.72
CA PHE A 299 17.49 12.90 -35.74
C PHE A 299 18.18 14.03 -34.96
N ALA A 300 17.38 14.96 -34.44
CA ALA A 300 17.87 16.03 -33.59
C ALA A 300 17.53 15.74 -32.13
N LEU A 301 18.47 16.04 -31.24
CA LEU A 301 18.24 16.01 -29.81
C LEU A 301 17.73 17.38 -29.36
N ASP A 302 16.54 17.42 -28.75
CA ASP A 302 15.93 18.65 -28.24
C ASP A 302 15.88 18.64 -26.70
N ALA A 303 16.82 19.37 -26.09
CA ALA A 303 16.85 19.55 -24.64
C ALA A 303 15.73 20.48 -24.14
N ALA A 304 15.30 21.45 -24.96
CA ALA A 304 14.43 22.53 -24.53
C ALA A 304 13.03 22.01 -24.21
N GLN A 305 12.51 21.08 -25.03
CA GLN A 305 11.23 20.41 -24.75
C GLN A 305 11.29 19.64 -23.42
N ALA A 306 12.35 18.86 -23.21
CA ALA A 306 12.51 18.08 -21.99
C ALA A 306 12.68 18.98 -20.75
N GLN A 307 13.45 20.06 -20.86
CA GLN A 307 13.62 21.03 -19.78
C GLN A 307 12.33 21.80 -19.47
N ALA A 308 11.48 22.07 -20.45
CA ALA A 308 10.17 22.69 -20.23
C ALA A 308 9.24 21.79 -19.40
N LEU A 309 9.17 20.50 -19.74
CA LEU A 309 8.43 19.50 -18.97
C LEU A 309 8.93 19.38 -17.53
N GLN A 310 10.25 19.44 -17.33
CA GLN A 310 10.85 19.36 -16.01
C GLN A 310 10.50 20.60 -15.14
N ARG A 311 10.38 21.79 -15.75
CA ARG A 311 9.90 22.99 -15.03
C ARG A 311 8.43 22.85 -14.60
N GLU A 312 7.57 22.42 -15.51
CA GLU A 312 6.15 22.16 -15.22
C GLU A 312 5.99 21.11 -14.10
N ALA A 313 6.79 20.04 -14.15
CA ALA A 313 6.83 19.01 -13.13
C ALA A 313 7.25 19.54 -11.75
N MET A 314 8.23 20.46 -11.70
CA MET A 314 8.65 21.12 -10.46
C MET A 314 7.57 22.06 -9.92
N GLU A 315 6.92 22.84 -10.79
CA GLU A 315 5.81 23.73 -10.40
C GLU A 315 4.66 22.93 -9.75
N LEU A 316 4.25 21.81 -10.35
CA LEU A 316 3.23 20.91 -9.79
C LEU A 316 3.64 20.29 -8.44
N ALA A 317 4.93 19.97 -8.28
CA ALA A 317 5.47 19.45 -7.03
C ALA A 317 5.54 20.51 -5.93
N GLU A 318 5.85 21.76 -6.28
CA GLU A 318 5.96 22.90 -5.36
C GLU A 318 4.59 23.49 -4.97
N SER A 319 3.62 23.50 -5.90
CA SER A 319 2.24 23.96 -5.66
C SER A 319 1.47 23.04 -4.70
N GLY A 320 1.93 21.79 -4.53
CA GLY A 320 1.29 20.77 -3.71
C GLY A 320 0.18 20.00 -4.43
N GLU A 321 0.04 20.17 -5.75
CA GLU A 321 -0.86 19.38 -6.59
C GLU A 321 -0.43 17.92 -6.74
N ILE A 322 0.84 17.65 -6.42
CA ILE A 322 1.42 16.32 -6.25
C ILE A 322 1.70 16.11 -4.76
N GLU A 323 1.05 15.10 -4.17
CA GLU A 323 1.25 14.78 -2.77
C GLU A 323 2.67 14.20 -2.57
N ARG A 324 3.38 14.69 -1.56
CA ARG A 324 4.74 14.22 -1.28
C ARG A 324 4.70 12.77 -0.78
N PRO A 325 5.70 11.93 -1.15
CA PRO A 325 5.88 10.60 -0.61
C PRO A 325 5.62 10.51 0.89
N GLN A 326 4.63 9.71 1.29
CA GLN A 326 4.46 9.34 2.68
C GLN A 326 5.52 8.30 3.06
N ARG A 327 5.91 8.26 4.35
CA ARG A 327 7.01 7.39 4.82
C ARG A 327 6.74 5.89 4.66
N GLU A 328 5.48 5.49 4.47
CA GLU A 328 5.12 4.08 4.33
C GLU A 328 4.98 3.72 2.86
N PRO A 329 5.70 2.69 2.36
CA PRO A 329 5.49 2.21 1.01
C PRO A 329 4.06 1.72 0.82
N LEU A 330 3.53 1.83 -0.40
CA LEU A 330 2.22 1.25 -0.71
C LEU A 330 2.23 -0.25 -0.41
N SER A 331 1.13 -0.73 0.16
CA SER A 331 0.95 -2.17 0.34
C SER A 331 1.05 -2.89 -1.00
N LEU A 332 1.63 -4.09 -0.98
CA LEU A 332 1.72 -4.96 -2.17
C LEU A 332 0.33 -5.29 -2.77
N TYR A 333 -0.74 -5.21 -1.97
CA TYR A 333 -2.10 -5.46 -2.49
C TYR A 333 -2.66 -4.28 -3.30
N ALA A 334 -2.07 -3.09 -3.20
CA ALA A 334 -2.52 -1.88 -3.87
C ALA A 334 -2.14 -1.82 -5.37
N GLU A 335 -1.76 -2.94 -5.98
CA GLU A 335 -1.42 -3.02 -7.42
C GLU A 335 -2.63 -3.32 -8.31
N ARG A 336 -3.70 -3.94 -7.78
CA ARG A 336 -4.94 -4.22 -8.54
C ARG A 336 -6.19 -3.68 -7.85
N ASP A 337 -7.24 -3.44 -8.62
CA ASP A 337 -8.58 -3.11 -8.11
C ASP A 337 -9.46 -4.38 -8.16
N LEU A 338 -10.61 -4.34 -7.50
CA LEU A 338 -11.58 -5.43 -7.58
C LEU A 338 -12.15 -5.56 -9.01
N PRO A 339 -12.57 -6.76 -9.44
CA PRO A 339 -13.18 -6.96 -10.75
C PRO A 339 -14.44 -6.08 -10.92
N LEU A 340 -14.59 -5.39 -12.06
CA LEU A 340 -15.75 -4.52 -12.33
C LEU A 340 -17.09 -5.26 -12.23
N ALA A 341 -17.11 -6.56 -12.54
CA ALA A 341 -18.29 -7.41 -12.37
C ALA A 341 -18.84 -7.38 -10.93
N PHE A 342 -17.97 -7.24 -9.92
CA PHE A 342 -18.38 -7.10 -8.52
C PHE A 342 -19.35 -5.92 -8.31
N PHE A 343 -19.11 -4.79 -8.98
CA PHE A 343 -19.89 -3.56 -8.84
C PHE A 343 -21.08 -3.44 -9.80
N ASN A 344 -20.94 -4.01 -11.00
CA ASN A 344 -21.96 -3.91 -12.05
C ASN A 344 -23.07 -4.96 -11.89
N GLU A 345 -22.76 -6.14 -11.36
CA GLU A 345 -23.71 -7.23 -11.16
C GLU A 345 -24.26 -7.19 -9.73
N ARG A 346 -25.03 -6.15 -9.42
CA ARG A 346 -25.65 -6.02 -8.09
C ARG A 346 -26.73 -7.09 -7.91
N PRO A 347 -26.67 -7.90 -6.85
CA PRO A 347 -27.73 -8.85 -6.58
C PRO A 347 -29.01 -8.13 -6.16
N ARG A 348 -30.16 -8.71 -6.49
CA ARG A 348 -31.44 -8.24 -5.99
C ARG A 348 -31.55 -8.57 -4.49
N ALA A 349 -31.51 -7.55 -3.65
CA ALA A 349 -31.63 -7.71 -2.21
C ALA A 349 -33.02 -8.22 -1.79
N GLN A 350 -33.04 -9.18 -0.88
CA GLN A 350 -34.25 -9.58 -0.16
C GLN A 350 -34.80 -8.39 0.62
N ARG A 351 -36.13 -8.23 0.59
CA ARG A 351 -36.82 -7.20 1.38
C ARG A 351 -37.23 -7.78 2.74
N LEU A 352 -36.38 -7.55 3.74
CA LEU A 352 -36.66 -7.86 5.14
C LEU A 352 -37.73 -6.88 5.68
N ARG A 353 -38.65 -7.39 6.52
CA ARG A 353 -39.83 -6.65 6.98
C ARG A 353 -39.90 -6.46 8.49
N SER A 354 -39.15 -7.24 9.26
CA SER A 354 -39.15 -7.19 10.72
C SER A 354 -37.78 -7.51 11.32
N ASP A 355 -37.67 -7.27 12.62
CA ASP A 355 -36.51 -7.63 13.43
C ASP A 355 -36.22 -9.14 13.36
N GLU A 356 -37.26 -9.98 13.41
CA GLU A 356 -37.13 -11.45 13.36
C GLU A 356 -36.59 -11.93 12.00
N GLU A 357 -37.11 -11.40 10.89
CA GLU A 357 -36.61 -11.73 9.55
C GLU A 357 -35.15 -11.31 9.38
N ALA A 358 -34.77 -10.16 9.93
CA ALA A 358 -33.40 -9.66 9.88
C ALA A 358 -32.43 -10.52 10.71
N LEU A 359 -32.83 -10.95 11.90
CA LEU A 359 -32.04 -11.86 12.73
C LEU A 359 -31.85 -13.22 12.06
N GLU A 360 -32.89 -13.78 11.46
CA GLU A 360 -32.80 -15.07 10.77
C GLU A 360 -31.89 -14.97 9.54
N ALA A 361 -31.99 -13.89 8.75
CA ALA A 361 -31.08 -13.65 7.65
C ALA A 361 -29.61 -13.54 8.12
N ALA A 362 -29.36 -12.86 9.24
CA ALA A 362 -28.03 -12.76 9.83
C ALA A 362 -27.51 -14.10 10.35
N ARG A 363 -28.37 -14.96 10.92
CA ARG A 363 -28.01 -16.31 11.37
C ARG A 363 -27.60 -17.20 10.19
N ILE A 364 -28.40 -17.21 9.12
CA ILE A 364 -28.07 -17.91 7.86
C ILE A 364 -26.72 -17.45 7.35
N PHE A 365 -26.50 -16.13 7.27
CA PHE A 365 -25.25 -15.57 6.79
C PHE A 365 -24.06 -15.96 7.68
N ALA A 366 -24.20 -15.88 9.01
CA ALA A 366 -23.16 -16.24 9.95
C ALA A 366 -22.76 -17.73 9.82
N ASP A 367 -23.74 -18.63 9.64
CA ASP A 367 -23.50 -20.05 9.43
C ASP A 367 -22.77 -20.33 8.10
N GLU A 368 -23.14 -19.62 7.02
CA GLU A 368 -22.50 -19.73 5.70
C GLU A 368 -21.02 -19.29 5.73
N ILE A 369 -20.69 -18.18 6.43
CA ILE A 369 -19.33 -17.61 6.37
C ILE A 369 -18.35 -18.24 7.37
N ARG A 370 -18.82 -18.80 8.49
CA ARG A 370 -17.98 -19.30 9.59
C ARG A 370 -16.91 -20.31 9.14
N PRO A 371 -17.21 -21.33 8.31
CA PRO A 371 -16.21 -22.35 7.94
C PRO A 371 -14.97 -21.77 7.23
N GLY A 372 -15.14 -20.66 6.49
CA GLY A 372 -14.06 -20.02 5.72
C GLY A 372 -13.25 -18.96 6.48
N ALA A 373 -13.66 -18.56 7.68
CA ALA A 373 -13.13 -17.38 8.38
C ALA A 373 -11.62 -17.47 8.68
N SER A 374 -11.17 -18.62 9.21
CA SER A 374 -9.75 -18.84 9.51
C SER A 374 -8.86 -18.76 8.26
N ASP A 375 -9.33 -19.32 7.14
CA ASP A 375 -8.58 -19.33 5.89
C ASP A 375 -8.58 -17.96 5.20
N ARG A 376 -9.68 -17.20 5.31
CA ARG A 376 -9.75 -15.81 4.83
C ARG A 376 -8.75 -14.93 5.55
N ASP A 377 -8.68 -15.00 6.89
CA ASP A 377 -7.70 -14.23 7.67
C ASP A 377 -6.25 -14.63 7.32
N ARG A 378 -5.95 -15.94 7.36
CA ARG A 378 -4.60 -16.47 7.11
C ARG A 378 -4.08 -16.11 5.72
N GLY A 379 -4.91 -16.30 4.70
CA GLY A 379 -4.58 -16.01 3.30
C GLY A 379 -4.86 -14.57 2.86
N ARG A 380 -5.44 -13.73 3.72
CA ARG A 380 -6.01 -12.42 3.36
C ARG A 380 -6.92 -12.48 2.12
N ARG A 381 -7.79 -13.49 2.05
CA ARG A 381 -8.75 -13.63 0.94
C ARG A 381 -9.87 -12.61 1.14
N LEU A 382 -9.96 -11.62 0.25
CA LEU A 382 -11.02 -10.61 0.29
C LEU A 382 -12.39 -11.28 0.14
N PRO A 383 -13.40 -10.93 0.97
CA PRO A 383 -14.63 -11.68 1.10
C PRO A 383 -15.67 -11.23 0.06
N LEU A 384 -15.33 -11.25 -1.23
CA LEU A 384 -16.18 -10.70 -2.30
C LEU A 384 -17.53 -11.43 -2.40
N ASN A 385 -17.49 -12.76 -2.32
CA ASN A 385 -18.72 -13.57 -2.39
C ASN A 385 -19.58 -13.36 -1.15
N GLU A 386 -18.96 -13.28 0.03
CA GLU A 386 -19.66 -13.03 1.28
C GLU A 386 -20.28 -11.63 1.31
N MET A 387 -19.61 -10.60 0.78
CA MET A 387 -20.20 -9.26 0.69
C MET A 387 -21.38 -9.20 -0.30
N ARG A 388 -21.29 -9.90 -1.44
CA ARG A 388 -22.44 -10.06 -2.36
C ARG A 388 -23.59 -10.77 -1.66
N ARG A 389 -23.30 -11.85 -0.93
CA ARG A 389 -24.30 -12.62 -0.18
C ARG A 389 -24.96 -11.82 0.94
N LEU A 390 -24.20 -10.98 1.64
CA LEU A 390 -24.73 -10.05 2.64
C LEU A 390 -25.75 -9.10 2.01
N ALA A 391 -25.45 -8.56 0.83
CA ALA A 391 -26.37 -7.71 0.08
C ALA A 391 -27.62 -8.47 -0.41
N GLU A 392 -27.45 -9.71 -0.93
CA GLU A 392 -28.55 -10.59 -1.34
C GLU A 392 -29.56 -10.84 -0.21
N LEU A 393 -29.06 -11.09 1.00
CA LEU A 393 -29.90 -11.34 2.18
C LEU A 393 -30.57 -10.08 2.73
N GLY A 394 -30.34 -8.91 2.13
CA GLY A 394 -30.96 -7.65 2.53
C GLY A 394 -30.33 -7.00 3.77
N LEU A 395 -29.20 -7.52 4.25
CA LEU A 395 -28.53 -7.07 5.49
C LEU A 395 -27.87 -5.68 5.38
N LEU A 396 -27.85 -5.07 4.21
CA LEU A 396 -27.49 -3.65 4.03
C LEU A 396 -28.68 -2.72 4.35
N GLY A 397 -29.92 -3.20 4.17
CA GLY A 397 -31.12 -2.38 4.33
C GLY A 397 -31.62 -2.22 5.77
N LEU A 398 -30.94 -2.77 6.78
CA LEU A 398 -31.49 -3.00 8.13
C LEU A 398 -32.10 -1.74 8.78
N VAL A 399 -31.44 -0.59 8.62
CA VAL A 399 -31.83 0.67 9.28
C VAL A 399 -32.51 1.66 8.33
N VAL A 400 -32.86 1.21 7.11
CA VAL A 400 -33.67 1.98 6.17
C VAL A 400 -35.10 2.09 6.74
N PRO A 401 -35.69 3.30 6.82
CA PRO A 401 -37.03 3.46 7.39
C PRO A 401 -38.12 2.72 6.59
N LYS A 402 -39.20 2.31 7.26
CA LYS A 402 -40.31 1.57 6.63
C LYS A 402 -40.95 2.31 5.45
N ALA A 403 -41.04 3.63 5.54
CA ALA A 403 -41.56 4.49 4.47
C ALA A 403 -40.75 4.40 3.16
N TYR A 404 -39.53 3.89 3.22
CA TYR A 404 -38.62 3.70 2.08
C TYR A 404 -38.40 2.22 1.73
N GLY A 405 -39.20 1.32 2.33
CA GLY A 405 -39.22 -0.10 2.00
C GLY A 405 -38.19 -0.96 2.74
N GLY A 406 -37.56 -0.44 3.79
CA GLY A 406 -36.72 -1.21 4.72
C GLY A 406 -37.47 -1.68 5.97
N PRO A 407 -36.86 -2.53 6.81
CA PRO A 407 -37.47 -3.06 8.03
C PRO A 407 -37.46 -2.07 9.21
N GLU A 408 -36.55 -1.09 9.20
CA GLU A 408 -36.35 -0.14 10.31
C GLU A 408 -36.17 -0.84 11.67
N ILE A 409 -35.22 -1.78 11.75
CA ILE A 409 -35.07 -2.62 12.93
C ILE A 409 -34.71 -1.82 14.20
N SER A 410 -35.01 -2.42 15.35
CA SER A 410 -34.55 -1.89 16.64
C SER A 410 -33.02 -1.91 16.75
N THR A 411 -32.48 -1.07 17.63
CA THR A 411 -31.03 -1.04 17.90
C THR A 411 -30.57 -2.31 18.60
N ARG A 412 -31.42 -2.92 19.44
CA ARG A 412 -31.16 -4.24 20.04
C ARG A 412 -30.92 -5.30 18.97
N THR A 413 -31.82 -5.41 18.01
CA THR A 413 -31.69 -6.35 16.89
C THR A 413 -30.46 -6.07 16.05
N LEU A 414 -30.14 -4.80 15.80
CA LEU A 414 -28.91 -4.43 15.09
C LEU A 414 -27.67 -4.92 15.83
N VAL A 415 -27.60 -4.72 17.14
CA VAL A 415 -26.50 -5.20 18.00
C VAL A 415 -26.38 -6.72 17.93
N ASP A 416 -27.50 -7.45 18.01
CA ASP A 416 -27.50 -8.92 17.89
C ASP A 416 -26.97 -9.40 16.55
N ILE A 417 -27.36 -8.75 15.44
CA ILE A 417 -26.85 -9.05 14.10
C ILE A 417 -25.33 -8.84 14.04
N PHE A 418 -24.81 -7.71 14.52
CA PHE A 418 -23.36 -7.45 14.52
C PHE A 418 -22.59 -8.43 15.40
N LYS A 419 -23.13 -8.83 16.57
CA LYS A 419 -22.55 -9.87 17.41
C LYS A 419 -22.48 -11.20 16.66
N LEU A 420 -23.59 -11.62 16.03
CA LEU A 420 -23.69 -12.89 15.31
C LEU A 420 -22.72 -12.98 14.13
N ILE A 421 -22.64 -11.93 13.31
CA ILE A 421 -21.74 -11.90 12.15
C ILE A 421 -20.28 -11.84 12.60
N SER A 422 -19.96 -10.99 13.60
CA SER A 422 -18.57 -10.85 14.09
C SER A 422 -18.10 -12.08 14.86
N HIS A 423 -19.03 -12.84 15.44
CA HIS A 423 -18.77 -14.16 16.00
C HIS A 423 -18.34 -15.18 14.94
N ALA A 424 -18.90 -15.10 13.72
CA ALA A 424 -18.49 -15.95 12.61
C ALA A 424 -17.20 -15.45 11.94
N ASP A 425 -17.09 -14.15 11.67
CA ASP A 425 -15.91 -13.50 11.07
C ASP A 425 -15.86 -12.02 11.47
N GLY A 426 -14.88 -11.65 12.30
CA GLY A 426 -14.73 -10.29 12.81
C GLY A 426 -14.51 -9.22 11.75
N SER A 427 -13.92 -9.56 10.60
CA SER A 427 -13.69 -8.60 9.52
C SER A 427 -14.97 -8.35 8.73
N ILE A 428 -15.69 -9.42 8.38
CA ILE A 428 -16.99 -9.30 7.71
C ILE A 428 -17.99 -8.56 8.62
N GLY A 429 -17.97 -8.82 9.93
CA GLY A 429 -18.77 -8.08 10.89
C GLY A 429 -18.46 -6.57 10.91
N GLN A 430 -17.21 -6.17 10.71
CA GLN A 430 -16.81 -4.76 10.70
C GLN A 430 -17.12 -4.03 9.38
N ILE A 431 -16.98 -4.69 8.23
CA ILE A 431 -17.12 -4.05 6.90
C ILE A 431 -18.41 -3.20 6.76
N PRO A 432 -19.62 -3.68 7.13
CA PRO A 432 -20.86 -2.93 6.95
C PRO A 432 -21.16 -1.96 8.10
N GLN A 433 -20.30 -1.82 9.12
CA GLN A 433 -20.57 -0.93 10.25
C GLN A 433 -20.76 0.53 9.81
N ASN A 434 -19.81 1.05 9.02
CA ASN A 434 -19.90 2.42 8.52
C ASN A 434 -21.02 2.59 7.49
N HIS A 435 -21.40 1.53 6.78
CA HIS A 435 -22.55 1.58 5.89
C HIS A 435 -23.82 1.96 6.67
N HIS A 436 -24.12 1.24 7.75
CA HIS A 436 -25.29 1.53 8.59
C HIS A 436 -25.21 2.90 9.27
N PHE A 437 -24.00 3.34 9.64
CA PHE A 437 -23.77 4.70 10.14
C PHE A 437 -24.19 5.77 9.12
N PHE A 438 -23.82 5.62 7.84
CA PHE A 438 -24.20 6.58 6.80
C PHE A 438 -25.64 6.45 6.31
N VAL A 439 -26.23 5.25 6.33
CA VAL A 439 -27.69 5.11 6.14
C VAL A 439 -28.43 5.91 7.22
N LYS A 440 -27.94 5.88 8.47
CA LYS A 440 -28.50 6.68 9.56
C LYS A 440 -28.27 8.19 9.37
N THR A 441 -27.11 8.61 8.85
CA THR A 441 -26.87 10.01 8.44
C THR A 441 -27.96 10.50 7.48
N ILE A 442 -28.25 9.74 6.43
CA ILE A 442 -29.29 10.08 5.44
C ILE A 442 -30.67 10.19 6.10
N ALA A 443 -31.00 9.25 7.00
CA ALA A 443 -32.29 9.27 7.70
C ALA A 443 -32.49 10.55 8.54
N LEU A 444 -31.43 11.02 9.20
CA LEU A 444 -31.50 12.16 10.11
C LEU A 444 -31.52 13.51 9.38
N ILE A 445 -30.70 13.69 8.33
CA ILE A 445 -30.48 15.02 7.73
C ILE A 445 -30.63 15.08 6.21
N GLY A 446 -30.91 13.96 5.54
CA GLY A 446 -31.15 13.96 4.10
C GLY A 446 -32.47 14.65 3.73
N SER A 447 -32.47 15.37 2.60
CA SER A 447 -33.71 15.83 1.97
C SER A 447 -34.57 14.65 1.50
N GLU A 448 -35.85 14.85 1.23
CA GLU A 448 -36.72 13.79 0.71
C GLU A 448 -36.20 13.19 -0.61
N GLN A 449 -35.63 14.02 -1.49
CA GLN A 449 -35.01 13.56 -2.73
C GLN A 449 -33.78 12.68 -2.45
N GLN A 450 -32.91 13.10 -1.52
CA GLN A 450 -31.73 12.35 -1.10
C GLN A 450 -32.10 11.02 -0.45
N LYS A 451 -33.09 11.02 0.45
CA LYS A 451 -33.60 9.81 1.10
C LYS A 451 -34.14 8.82 0.08
N ARG A 452 -35.00 9.23 -0.85
CA ARG A 452 -35.52 8.35 -1.91
C ARG A 452 -34.40 7.76 -2.76
N PHE A 453 -33.43 8.58 -3.16
CA PHE A 453 -32.32 8.14 -3.99
C PHE A 453 -31.41 7.13 -3.26
N PHE A 454 -30.84 7.52 -2.12
CA PHE A 454 -29.85 6.68 -1.45
C PHE A 454 -30.47 5.45 -0.78
N PHE A 455 -31.68 5.54 -0.21
CA PHE A 455 -32.35 4.34 0.29
C PHE A 455 -32.75 3.41 -0.86
N GLY A 456 -33.16 3.96 -2.02
CA GLY A 456 -33.38 3.16 -3.23
C GLY A 456 -32.12 2.40 -3.65
N GLU A 457 -30.96 3.06 -3.67
CA GLU A 457 -29.67 2.43 -3.95
C GLU A 457 -29.35 1.29 -2.97
N VAL A 458 -29.49 1.54 -1.65
CA VAL A 458 -29.24 0.53 -0.60
C VAL A 458 -30.19 -0.66 -0.75
N MET A 459 -31.48 -0.41 -0.98
CA MET A 459 -32.47 -1.47 -1.21
C MET A 459 -32.26 -2.23 -2.52
N ASN A 460 -31.45 -1.70 -3.44
CA ASN A 460 -30.98 -2.39 -4.65
C ASN A 460 -29.59 -3.02 -4.48
N GLY A 461 -29.12 -3.19 -3.24
CA GLY A 461 -27.85 -3.87 -2.92
C GLY A 461 -26.61 -2.97 -2.94
N ALA A 462 -26.76 -1.64 -3.03
CA ALA A 462 -25.60 -0.75 -2.99
C ALA A 462 -25.01 -0.65 -1.58
N GLN A 463 -23.75 -1.05 -1.46
CA GLN A 463 -22.96 -0.84 -0.25
C GLN A 463 -22.31 0.56 -0.20
N PHE A 464 -22.18 1.08 1.02
CA PHE A 464 -21.42 2.30 1.32
C PHE A 464 -20.11 1.93 2.04
N GLY A 465 -19.03 2.66 1.79
CA GLY A 465 -17.76 2.53 2.52
C GLY A 465 -17.22 3.90 2.90
N ASN A 466 -16.62 4.04 4.07
CA ASN A 466 -16.37 5.37 4.63
C ASN A 466 -15.17 6.10 4.01
N GLY A 467 -15.27 7.43 3.97
CA GLY A 467 -14.14 8.34 3.84
C GLY A 467 -14.11 9.31 5.02
N LEU A 468 -13.86 8.80 6.24
CA LEU A 468 -13.95 9.59 7.48
C LEU A 468 -12.59 10.11 7.96
N ALA A 469 -11.71 9.20 8.36
CA ALA A 469 -10.47 9.52 9.07
C ALA A 469 -9.35 9.91 8.11
N GLU A 470 -8.36 10.63 8.65
CA GLU A 470 -7.17 11.09 7.93
C GLU A 470 -5.93 10.74 8.76
N ARG A 471 -4.84 10.30 8.12
CA ARG A 471 -3.54 10.13 8.78
C ARG A 471 -2.85 11.48 9.01
N SER A 472 -3.04 12.39 8.06
CA SER A 472 -2.52 13.75 8.13
C SER A 472 -3.33 14.55 9.15
N ARG A 473 -2.64 15.26 10.05
CA ARG A 473 -3.29 16.27 10.90
C ARG A 473 -3.56 17.49 10.03
N GLY A 474 -4.81 17.98 10.02
CA GLY A 474 -5.11 19.28 9.43
C GLY A 474 -4.24 20.39 10.05
N ARG A 475 -4.07 21.50 9.33
CA ARG A 475 -3.23 22.63 9.80
C ARG A 475 -3.99 23.48 10.83
N GLY A 476 -3.31 23.88 11.92
CA GLY A 476 -3.87 24.79 12.92
C GLY A 476 -5.01 24.16 13.75
N ALA A 477 -6.14 24.84 13.86
CA ALA A 477 -7.33 24.36 14.56
C ALA A 477 -8.16 23.33 13.74
N ARG A 478 -7.89 23.19 12.44
CA ARG A 478 -8.64 22.27 11.56
C ARG A 478 -8.19 20.83 11.80
N LYS A 479 -9.14 19.98 12.22
CA LYS A 479 -8.92 18.53 12.42
C LYS A 479 -9.05 17.70 11.13
N ILE A 480 -9.59 18.29 10.06
CA ILE A 480 -9.85 17.64 8.76
C ILE A 480 -9.23 18.51 7.66
N ALA A 481 -8.43 17.91 6.77
CA ALA A 481 -7.79 18.57 5.63
C ALA A 481 -8.61 18.44 4.33
N THR A 482 -9.44 17.39 4.20
CA THR A 482 -10.30 17.22 3.02
C THR A 482 -11.28 18.39 2.89
N SER A 483 -11.28 19.00 1.71
CA SER A 483 -12.01 20.23 1.39
C SER A 483 -13.11 19.98 0.36
N LEU A 484 -14.21 20.70 0.52
CA LEU A 484 -15.34 20.73 -0.40
C LEU A 484 -15.60 22.19 -0.80
N ARG A 485 -15.29 22.55 -2.04
CA ARG A 485 -15.44 23.91 -2.56
C ARG A 485 -16.61 23.98 -3.54
N ALA A 486 -17.26 25.13 -3.65
CA ALA A 486 -18.23 25.32 -4.74
C ALA A 486 -17.52 25.23 -6.10
N SER A 487 -18.19 24.67 -7.10
CA SER A 487 -17.70 24.69 -8.48
C SER A 487 -17.94 26.07 -9.09
N ASP A 488 -17.00 26.50 -9.92
CA ASP A 488 -17.00 27.75 -10.69
C ASP A 488 -18.11 27.90 -11.75
N GLY A 489 -18.92 26.86 -12.01
CA GLY A 489 -19.82 26.81 -13.17
C GLY A 489 -21.33 26.65 -12.89
N THR A 490 -21.77 26.33 -11.67
CA THR A 490 -23.20 26.14 -11.31
C THR A 490 -23.43 26.28 -9.80
N ASP A 491 -24.55 26.86 -9.39
CA ASP A 491 -24.84 27.23 -7.99
C ASP A 491 -24.97 26.09 -6.97
N ASP A 492 -24.87 24.81 -7.35
CA ASP A 492 -25.05 23.68 -6.43
C ASP A 492 -24.02 22.54 -6.57
N ASP A 493 -23.04 22.63 -7.48
CA ASP A 493 -22.04 21.57 -7.62
C ASP A 493 -20.77 21.87 -6.82
N TYR A 494 -20.11 20.82 -6.34
CA TYR A 494 -18.93 20.93 -5.50
C TYR A 494 -17.72 20.23 -6.12
N VAL A 495 -16.53 20.69 -5.73
CA VAL A 495 -15.24 20.05 -5.98
C VAL A 495 -14.68 19.56 -4.66
N LEU A 496 -14.48 18.24 -4.55
CA LEU A 496 -13.97 17.55 -3.38
C LEU A 496 -12.49 17.17 -3.59
N ASP A 497 -11.64 17.56 -2.65
CA ASP A 497 -10.21 17.26 -2.68
C ASP A 497 -9.69 16.84 -1.29
N GLY A 498 -8.97 15.73 -1.23
CA GLY A 498 -8.31 15.26 -0.01
C GLY A 498 -7.94 13.78 -0.02
N SER A 499 -7.44 13.30 1.11
CA SER A 499 -6.98 11.93 1.28
C SER A 499 -7.52 11.37 2.60
N LYS A 500 -8.21 10.23 2.53
CA LYS A 500 -8.78 9.51 3.68
C LYS A 500 -8.03 8.21 3.91
N PHE A 501 -7.96 7.79 5.16
CA PHE A 501 -7.37 6.52 5.59
C PHE A 501 -8.30 5.83 6.59
N TYR A 502 -8.06 4.55 6.86
CA TYR A 502 -8.98 3.70 7.63
C TYR A 502 -10.37 3.64 6.98
N SER A 503 -10.38 3.60 5.65
CA SER A 503 -11.59 3.64 4.80
C SER A 503 -12.26 2.26 4.72
N THR A 504 -12.59 1.72 5.89
CA THR A 504 -13.25 0.43 6.07
C THR A 504 -14.48 0.29 5.18
N GLY A 505 -14.48 -0.77 4.37
CA GLY A 505 -15.56 -1.08 3.45
C GLY A 505 -15.53 -0.29 2.13
N ALA A 506 -14.67 0.72 1.97
CA ALA A 506 -14.58 1.51 0.74
C ALA A 506 -14.13 0.69 -0.47
N LEU A 507 -13.29 -0.34 -0.26
CA LEU A 507 -12.86 -1.23 -1.35
C LEU A 507 -14.05 -1.99 -1.98
N TYR A 508 -15.06 -2.31 -1.18
CA TYR A 508 -16.28 -3.03 -1.61
C TYR A 508 -17.46 -2.11 -1.91
N ALA A 509 -17.26 -0.79 -1.87
CA ALA A 509 -18.34 0.17 -1.88
C ALA A 509 -18.78 0.55 -3.29
N HIS A 510 -20.07 0.81 -3.45
CA HIS A 510 -20.63 1.45 -4.64
C HIS A 510 -20.59 2.98 -4.49
N TRP A 511 -20.85 3.45 -3.27
CA TRP A 511 -20.76 4.86 -2.88
C TRP A 511 -19.82 5.05 -1.70
N ILE A 512 -19.07 6.13 -1.71
CA ILE A 512 -18.13 6.50 -0.65
C ILE A 512 -18.62 7.80 -0.02
N PRO A 513 -19.23 7.76 1.16
CA PRO A 513 -19.55 8.97 1.91
C PRO A 513 -18.26 9.53 2.52
N VAL A 514 -17.83 10.68 2.00
CA VAL A 514 -16.61 11.37 2.42
C VAL A 514 -16.97 12.55 3.30
N THR A 515 -16.38 12.62 4.49
CA THR A 515 -16.49 13.81 5.34
C THR A 515 -15.47 14.85 4.95
N ALA A 516 -15.92 16.08 4.68
CA ALA A 516 -15.08 17.20 4.29
C ALA A 516 -15.50 18.48 5.02
N LEU A 517 -14.65 19.50 4.97
CA LEU A 517 -15.02 20.86 5.39
C LEU A 517 -15.38 21.69 4.16
N ASN A 518 -16.50 22.40 4.22
CA ASN A 518 -16.78 23.45 3.24
C ASN A 518 -15.97 24.72 3.52
N GLU A 519 -16.15 25.75 2.70
CA GLU A 519 -15.46 27.04 2.84
C GLU A 519 -15.77 27.77 4.16
N ALA A 520 -16.94 27.49 4.76
CA ALA A 520 -17.35 27.99 6.06
C ALA A 520 -16.86 27.12 7.24
N GLU A 521 -15.94 26.17 6.99
CA GLU A 521 -15.42 25.20 7.96
C GLU A 521 -16.50 24.29 8.58
N GLN A 522 -17.66 24.19 7.95
CA GLN A 522 -18.72 23.29 8.39
C GLN A 522 -18.48 21.89 7.85
N ARG A 523 -18.75 20.90 8.70
CA ARG A 523 -18.62 19.50 8.32
C ARG A 523 -19.74 19.08 7.37
N MET A 524 -19.36 18.63 6.18
CA MET A 524 -20.24 18.08 5.15
C MET A 524 -19.98 16.60 4.96
N THR A 525 -20.95 15.87 4.41
CA THR A 525 -20.75 14.52 3.87
C THR A 525 -21.10 14.52 2.39
N ALA A 526 -20.12 14.25 1.53
CA ALA A 526 -20.28 14.10 0.10
C ALA A 526 -20.34 12.61 -0.26
N PHE A 527 -21.44 12.15 -0.85
CA PHE A 527 -21.59 10.78 -1.33
C PHE A 527 -21.04 10.68 -2.76
N VAL A 528 -19.89 10.01 -2.91
CA VAL A 528 -19.18 9.95 -4.19
C VAL A 528 -19.28 8.55 -4.79
N PRO A 529 -19.62 8.38 -6.06
CA PRO A 529 -19.52 7.08 -6.72
C PRO A 529 -18.08 6.57 -6.70
N ARG A 530 -17.88 5.28 -6.39
CA ARG A 530 -16.54 4.65 -6.28
C ARG A 530 -15.65 4.84 -7.50
N HIS A 531 -16.24 4.93 -8.69
CA HIS A 531 -15.56 5.06 -9.98
C HIS A 531 -15.72 6.46 -10.61
N ALA A 532 -16.13 7.47 -9.84
CA ALA A 532 -16.13 8.85 -10.34
C ALA A 532 -14.71 9.30 -10.68
N ALA A 533 -14.58 10.18 -11.68
CA ALA A 533 -13.30 10.76 -12.05
C ALA A 533 -12.64 11.45 -10.84
N GLY A 534 -11.33 11.24 -10.66
CA GLY A 534 -10.57 11.76 -9.53
C GLY A 534 -10.63 10.92 -8.24
N VAL A 535 -11.43 9.84 -8.21
CA VAL A 535 -11.52 8.92 -7.07
C VAL A 535 -10.60 7.72 -7.27
N ALA A 536 -9.81 7.40 -6.24
CA ALA A 536 -9.04 6.17 -6.19
C ALA A 536 -9.16 5.53 -4.80
N VAL A 537 -9.52 4.25 -4.75
CA VAL A 537 -9.54 3.46 -3.51
C VAL A 537 -8.47 2.39 -3.59
N LEU A 538 -7.76 2.22 -2.49
CA LEU A 538 -6.61 1.35 -2.42
C LEU A 538 -6.81 0.21 -1.47
N ASP A 539 -6.31 -0.94 -1.92
CA ASP A 539 -6.08 -2.07 -1.05
C ASP A 539 -4.71 -1.93 -0.36
N ASP A 540 -4.49 -0.83 0.36
CA ASP A 540 -3.23 -0.55 1.07
C ASP A 540 -3.27 -0.84 2.57
N TRP A 541 -4.32 -1.52 3.03
CA TRP A 541 -4.46 -1.96 4.42
C TRP A 541 -3.52 -3.14 4.74
N SER A 542 -2.63 -2.93 5.73
CA SER A 542 -1.63 -3.90 6.20
C SER A 542 -1.75 -4.25 7.70
N GLY A 543 -2.91 -3.99 8.32
CA GLY A 543 -3.14 -4.26 9.75
C GLY A 543 -2.88 -5.71 10.16
N ILE A 544 -2.43 -5.91 11.40
CA ILE A 544 -2.12 -7.24 11.96
C ILE A 544 -3.38 -8.12 12.05
N GLY A 545 -4.52 -7.51 12.37
CA GLY A 545 -5.84 -8.12 12.42
C GLY A 545 -6.79 -7.33 11.55
N GLN A 546 -8.05 -7.75 11.56
CA GLN A 546 -9.08 -7.22 10.68
C GLN A 546 -8.60 -7.17 9.22
N ARG A 547 -7.89 -8.21 8.80
CA ARG A 547 -7.02 -8.20 7.62
C ARG A 547 -7.79 -8.00 6.31
N THR A 548 -9.05 -8.44 6.29
CA THR A 548 -9.92 -8.45 5.12
C THR A 548 -10.97 -7.34 5.13
N THR A 549 -10.96 -6.44 6.12
CA THR A 549 -11.79 -5.22 6.07
C THR A 549 -11.36 -4.27 4.95
N ALA A 550 -10.11 -4.42 4.50
CA ALA A 550 -9.46 -3.61 3.48
C ALA A 550 -9.62 -2.10 3.78
N SER A 551 -9.33 -1.71 5.03
CA SER A 551 -9.49 -0.35 5.57
C SER A 551 -8.41 0.62 5.08
N GLY A 552 -8.15 0.61 3.78
CA GLY A 552 -7.08 1.37 3.15
C GLY A 552 -7.43 2.84 2.89
N SER A 553 -6.76 3.40 1.90
CA SER A 553 -6.88 4.78 1.47
C SER A 553 -8.04 4.99 0.49
N VAL A 554 -8.72 6.13 0.63
CA VAL A 554 -9.55 6.72 -0.42
C VAL A 554 -8.92 8.07 -0.73
N VAL A 555 -8.56 8.30 -1.98
CA VAL A 555 -7.90 9.52 -2.41
C VAL A 555 -8.73 10.22 -3.47
N LEU A 556 -8.91 11.53 -3.27
CA LEU A 556 -9.85 12.38 -3.99
C LEU A 556 -9.06 13.57 -4.54
N ARG A 557 -9.11 13.77 -5.85
CA ARG A 557 -8.51 14.92 -6.52
C ARG A 557 -9.51 15.57 -7.43
N ASN A 558 -9.85 16.83 -7.14
CA ASN A 558 -10.81 17.62 -7.91
C ASN A 558 -12.08 16.86 -8.30
N VAL A 559 -12.62 16.05 -7.38
CA VAL A 559 -13.78 15.20 -7.66
C VAL A 559 -15.02 16.07 -7.72
N LYS A 560 -15.67 16.10 -8.87
CA LYS A 560 -16.95 16.81 -9.05
C LYS A 560 -18.07 16.04 -8.36
N VAL A 561 -18.77 16.69 -7.45
CA VAL A 561 -19.87 16.11 -6.67
C VAL A 561 -21.12 16.97 -6.83
N PRO A 562 -22.21 16.44 -7.38
CA PRO A 562 -23.48 17.18 -7.45
C PRO A 562 -23.99 17.54 -6.05
N GLY A 563 -24.56 18.72 -5.87
CA GLY A 563 -25.09 19.17 -4.56
C GLY A 563 -26.14 18.26 -3.96
N LYS A 564 -26.94 17.61 -4.83
CA LYS A 564 -27.91 16.58 -4.41
C LYS A 564 -27.27 15.36 -3.75
N HIS A 565 -25.95 15.15 -3.84
CA HIS A 565 -25.21 14.09 -3.15
C HIS A 565 -24.46 14.60 -1.90
N VAL A 566 -24.63 15.87 -1.53
CA VAL A 566 -23.96 16.50 -0.38
C VAL A 566 -24.96 16.75 0.75
N LEU A 567 -24.63 16.30 1.96
CA LEU A 567 -25.45 16.45 3.16
C LEU A 567 -24.74 17.34 4.20
N PRO A 568 -25.45 18.26 4.86
CA PRO A 568 -24.89 19.14 5.89
C PRO A 568 -24.72 18.40 7.22
N HIS A 569 -23.69 17.56 7.32
CA HIS A 569 -23.44 16.65 8.45
C HIS A 569 -23.44 17.34 9.83
N TRP A 570 -22.94 18.57 9.88
CA TRP A 570 -22.92 19.40 11.09
C TRP A 570 -24.30 19.58 11.76
N ARG A 571 -25.40 19.53 11.00
CA ARG A 571 -26.78 19.68 11.52
C ARG A 571 -27.22 18.55 12.45
N ILE A 572 -26.59 17.38 12.40
CA ILE A 572 -26.86 16.28 13.34
C ILE A 572 -26.59 16.72 14.79
N PHE A 573 -25.74 17.73 14.99
CA PHE A 573 -25.23 18.15 16.29
C PHE A 573 -25.84 19.47 16.79
N GLU A 574 -26.86 20.03 16.12
CA GLU A 574 -27.55 21.27 16.54
C GLU A 574 -28.54 21.08 17.70
N GLY A 575 -28.67 19.85 18.23
CA GLY A 575 -29.56 19.54 19.35
C GLY A 575 -29.28 18.18 19.99
N PRO A 576 -30.17 17.69 20.87
CA PRO A 576 -30.06 16.34 21.44
C PRO A 576 -29.95 15.28 20.34
N GLN A 577 -28.99 14.36 20.46
CA GLN A 577 -28.76 13.31 19.47
C GLN A 577 -28.25 12.02 20.12
N TYR A 578 -28.57 10.88 19.50
CA TYR A 578 -28.00 9.56 19.83
C TYR A 578 -27.11 9.01 18.71
N PHE A 579 -26.86 9.77 17.64
CA PHE A 579 -26.10 9.35 16.46
C PHE A 579 -24.68 8.86 16.79
N SER A 580 -23.99 9.55 17.70
CA SER A 580 -22.65 9.11 18.13
C SER A 580 -22.71 7.79 18.91
N ALA A 581 -23.70 7.65 19.80
CA ALA A 581 -23.96 6.41 20.54
C ALA A 581 -24.31 5.24 19.59
N PHE A 582 -25.10 5.52 18.55
CA PHE A 582 -25.45 4.55 17.49
C PHE A 582 -24.23 4.05 16.71
N GLY A 583 -23.25 4.91 16.41
CA GLY A 583 -21.99 4.47 15.79
C GLY A 583 -21.16 3.57 16.72
N GLN A 584 -21.00 3.99 17.99
CA GLN A 584 -20.16 3.32 18.98
C GLN A 584 -20.71 1.95 19.42
N ILE A 585 -22.03 1.78 19.49
CA ILE A 585 -22.63 0.52 19.94
C ILE A 585 -22.36 -0.64 18.97
N MET A 586 -22.31 -0.36 17.65
CA MET A 586 -21.94 -1.37 16.65
C MET A 586 -20.49 -1.82 16.82
N HIS A 587 -19.57 -0.91 17.15
CA HIS A 587 -18.18 -1.29 17.45
C HIS A 587 -18.09 -2.21 18.68
N ALA A 588 -18.85 -1.92 19.74
CA ALA A 588 -18.91 -2.81 20.89
C ALA A 588 -19.50 -4.18 20.54
N ALA A 589 -20.54 -4.24 19.70
CA ALA A 589 -21.11 -5.50 19.21
C ALA A 589 -20.09 -6.36 18.43
N ILE A 590 -19.24 -5.72 17.61
CA ILE A 590 -18.16 -6.41 16.89
C ILE A 590 -17.15 -7.01 17.87
N ASP A 591 -16.66 -6.21 18.81
CA ASP A 591 -15.65 -6.65 19.80
C ASP A 591 -16.14 -7.84 20.62
N ILE A 592 -17.39 -7.80 21.10
CA ILE A 592 -17.94 -8.86 21.94
C ILE A 592 -18.27 -10.13 21.14
N GLY A 593 -18.66 -9.99 19.87
CA GLY A 593 -18.84 -11.14 18.97
C GLY A 593 -17.53 -11.90 18.75
N ILE A 594 -16.42 -11.18 18.51
CA ILE A 594 -15.10 -11.80 18.38
C ILE A 594 -14.66 -12.44 19.70
N ALA A 595 -14.90 -11.78 20.84
CA ALA A 595 -14.56 -12.32 22.16
C ALA A 595 -15.29 -13.63 22.46
N ARG A 596 -16.59 -13.70 22.15
CA ARG A 596 -17.38 -14.93 22.24
C ARG A 596 -16.78 -16.05 21.40
N ALA A 597 -16.40 -15.76 20.15
CA ALA A 597 -15.79 -16.75 19.26
C ALA A 597 -14.48 -17.29 19.83
N ALA A 598 -13.67 -16.40 20.41
CA ALA A 598 -12.42 -16.77 21.05
C ALA A 598 -12.64 -17.69 22.25
N LEU A 599 -13.63 -17.41 23.11
CA LEU A 599 -13.95 -18.25 24.26
C LEU A 599 -14.44 -19.64 23.83
N GLU A 600 -15.29 -19.71 22.81
CA GLU A 600 -15.82 -20.96 22.26
C GLU A 600 -14.73 -21.80 21.57
N ASP A 601 -13.88 -21.16 20.76
CA ASP A 601 -12.73 -21.81 20.11
C ASP A 601 -11.70 -22.29 21.14
N ALA A 602 -11.44 -21.51 22.20
CA ALA A 602 -10.58 -21.92 23.31
C ALA A 602 -11.12 -23.16 24.00
N ALA A 603 -12.42 -23.16 24.34
CA ALA A 603 -13.06 -24.29 25.00
C ALA A 603 -13.06 -25.55 24.10
N ALA A 604 -13.30 -25.39 22.80
CA ALA A 604 -13.21 -26.47 21.83
C ALA A 604 -11.78 -27.02 21.73
N PHE A 605 -10.77 -26.15 21.72
CA PHE A 605 -9.37 -26.55 21.70
C PHE A 605 -8.99 -27.33 22.98
N VAL A 606 -9.39 -26.83 24.14
CA VAL A 606 -9.12 -27.49 25.43
C VAL A 606 -9.72 -28.89 25.48
N ARG A 607 -10.99 -29.04 25.06
CA ARG A 607 -11.67 -30.35 25.05
C ARG A 607 -11.06 -31.37 24.10
N THR A 608 -10.42 -30.92 23.01
CA THR A 608 -10.04 -31.80 21.90
C THR A 608 -8.53 -31.97 21.70
N ARG A 609 -7.71 -31.05 22.23
CA ARG A 609 -6.28 -30.96 21.89
C ARG A 609 -5.37 -30.66 23.08
N THR A 610 -5.85 -29.92 24.07
CA THR A 610 -5.04 -29.61 25.26
C THR A 610 -4.89 -30.85 26.13
N ARG A 611 -3.66 -31.10 26.58
CA ARG A 611 -3.35 -32.20 27.50
C ARG A 611 -3.49 -31.71 28.93
N PRO A 612 -3.94 -32.58 29.84
CA PRO A 612 -4.02 -32.20 31.24
C PRO A 612 -2.63 -31.84 31.78
N ALA A 613 -2.55 -30.87 32.69
CA ALA A 613 -1.31 -30.49 33.35
C ALA A 613 -0.69 -31.69 34.09
N TYR A 614 0.65 -31.73 34.14
CA TYR A 614 1.35 -32.78 34.87
C TYR A 614 0.96 -32.75 36.35
N GLY A 615 0.56 -33.91 36.89
CA GLY A 615 0.14 -34.02 38.29
C GLY A 615 -1.28 -33.52 38.59
N SER A 616 -2.07 -33.14 37.56
CA SER A 616 -3.46 -32.70 37.75
C SER A 616 -4.42 -33.80 38.25
N GLY A 617 -4.09 -35.07 38.02
CA GLY A 617 -4.89 -36.22 38.46
C GLY A 617 -6.19 -36.44 37.67
N VAL A 618 -6.43 -35.68 36.61
CA VAL A 618 -7.63 -35.80 35.75
C VAL A 618 -7.31 -36.43 34.40
N ALA A 619 -8.32 -36.98 33.73
CA ALA A 619 -8.14 -37.67 32.45
C ALA A 619 -8.04 -36.70 31.27
N THR A 620 -8.72 -35.55 31.35
CA THR A 620 -8.74 -34.52 30.31
C THR A 620 -8.47 -33.13 30.87
N ALA A 621 -7.88 -32.24 30.06
CA ALA A 621 -7.68 -30.85 30.48
C ALA A 621 -8.99 -30.14 30.85
N ALA A 622 -10.11 -30.53 30.23
CA ALA A 622 -11.43 -29.95 30.51
C ALA A 622 -11.95 -30.23 31.92
N GLU A 623 -11.36 -31.20 32.64
CA GLU A 623 -11.71 -31.55 34.02
C GLU A 623 -10.83 -30.84 35.05
N GLU A 624 -9.80 -30.09 34.63
CA GLU A 624 -8.91 -29.39 35.55
C GLU A 624 -9.65 -28.26 36.30
N PRO A 625 -9.63 -28.24 37.63
CA PRO A 625 -10.34 -27.22 38.43
C PRO A 625 -9.94 -25.78 38.08
N ASP A 626 -8.65 -25.53 37.80
CA ASP A 626 -8.17 -24.20 37.44
C ASP A 626 -8.63 -23.74 36.06
N LEU A 627 -8.68 -24.65 35.07
CA LEU A 627 -9.24 -24.34 33.76
C LEU A 627 -10.74 -24.09 33.87
N ILE A 628 -11.48 -24.92 34.60
CA ILE A 628 -12.92 -24.71 34.85
C ILE A 628 -13.17 -23.34 35.50
N ARG A 629 -12.41 -22.99 36.55
CA ARG A 629 -12.49 -21.68 37.20
C ARG A 629 -12.21 -20.55 36.21
N ARG A 630 -11.15 -20.66 35.42
CA ARG A 630 -10.76 -19.62 34.44
C ARG A 630 -11.83 -19.42 33.37
N PHE A 631 -12.38 -20.48 32.81
CA PHE A 631 -13.52 -20.39 31.88
C PHE A 631 -14.75 -19.77 32.54
N GLY A 632 -15.03 -20.08 33.81
CA GLY A 632 -16.11 -19.46 34.60
C GLY A 632 -15.93 -17.95 34.73
N GLU A 633 -14.73 -17.48 35.08
CA GLU A 633 -14.42 -16.04 35.18
C GLU A 633 -14.58 -15.31 33.84
N LEU A 634 -14.05 -15.89 32.76
CA LEU A 634 -14.16 -15.33 31.41
C LEU A 634 -15.62 -15.30 30.95
N GLY A 635 -16.38 -16.36 31.21
CA GLY A 635 -17.81 -16.45 30.89
C GLY A 635 -18.66 -15.42 31.65
N ILE A 636 -18.39 -15.20 32.94
CA ILE A 636 -19.07 -14.17 33.74
C ILE A 636 -18.79 -12.77 33.17
N ARG A 637 -17.53 -12.47 32.82
CA ARG A 637 -17.15 -11.19 32.20
C ARG A 637 -17.89 -10.98 30.87
N LEU A 638 -17.92 -12.00 30.01
CA LEU A 638 -18.63 -11.97 28.74
C LEU A 638 -20.13 -11.65 28.94
N GLN A 639 -20.80 -12.37 29.83
CA GLN A 639 -22.22 -12.18 30.13
C GLN A 639 -22.51 -10.78 30.69
N ALA A 640 -21.66 -10.27 31.59
CA ALA A 640 -21.81 -8.93 32.14
C ALA A 640 -21.68 -7.84 31.06
N ALA A 641 -20.70 -8.00 30.15
CA ALA A 641 -20.50 -7.09 29.03
C ALA A 641 -21.67 -7.12 28.03
N GLU A 642 -22.20 -8.30 27.72
CA GLU A 642 -23.37 -8.46 26.84
C GLU A 642 -24.64 -7.86 27.44
N ALA A 643 -24.89 -8.07 28.73
CA ALA A 643 -26.04 -7.48 29.43
C ALA A 643 -25.97 -5.94 29.44
N LEU A 644 -24.78 -5.37 29.65
CA LEU A 644 -24.59 -3.92 29.59
C LEU A 644 -24.77 -3.38 28.18
N LEU A 645 -24.31 -4.11 27.15
CA LEU A 645 -24.49 -3.75 25.76
C LEU A 645 -25.96 -3.78 25.34
N ASP A 646 -26.72 -4.79 25.75
CA ASP A 646 -28.18 -4.87 25.52
C ASP A 646 -28.92 -3.71 26.19
N ARG A 647 -28.56 -3.38 27.44
CA ARG A 647 -29.10 -2.19 28.12
C ARG A 647 -28.80 -0.90 27.36
N ALA A 648 -27.59 -0.76 26.80
CA ALA A 648 -27.22 0.40 26.00
C ALA A 648 -28.01 0.50 24.69
N ALA A 649 -28.28 -0.63 24.04
CA ALA A 649 -29.12 -0.67 22.84
C ALA A 649 -30.55 -0.21 23.15
N GLY A 650 -31.13 -0.70 24.26
CA GLY A 650 -32.42 -0.24 24.74
C GLY A 650 -32.47 1.26 25.03
N ALA A 651 -31.40 1.85 25.57
CA ALA A 651 -31.34 3.29 25.81
C ALA A 651 -31.34 4.11 24.50
N ILE A 652 -30.72 3.62 23.43
CA ILE A 652 -30.82 4.23 22.10
C ILE A 652 -32.25 4.11 21.57
N ASP A 653 -32.90 2.95 21.72
CA ASP A 653 -34.29 2.77 21.25
C ASP A 653 -35.28 3.68 21.99
N LEU A 654 -35.06 3.94 23.29
CA LEU A 654 -35.81 4.96 24.03
C LEU A 654 -35.56 6.37 23.48
N ALA A 655 -34.30 6.73 23.22
CA ALA A 655 -33.95 8.03 22.63
C ALA A 655 -34.47 8.20 21.18
N LYS A 656 -34.65 7.11 20.44
CA LYS A 656 -35.31 7.10 19.12
C LYS A 656 -36.80 7.43 19.24
N ALA A 657 -37.48 6.90 20.25
CA ALA A 657 -38.92 7.09 20.45
C ALA A 657 -39.26 8.47 21.05
N ASP A 658 -38.43 8.97 21.96
CA ASP A 658 -38.59 10.28 22.61
C ASP A 658 -37.23 10.97 22.71
N LEU A 659 -36.88 11.76 21.70
CA LEU A 659 -35.58 12.42 21.62
C LEU A 659 -35.57 13.74 22.40
N ASN A 660 -34.88 13.73 23.53
CA ASN A 660 -34.63 14.91 24.36
C ASN A 660 -33.24 14.82 25.02
N ALA A 661 -32.84 15.86 25.75
CA ALA A 661 -31.51 15.92 26.37
C ALA A 661 -31.25 14.75 27.34
N GLN A 662 -32.28 14.31 28.08
CA GLN A 662 -32.16 13.23 29.05
C GLN A 662 -32.00 11.87 28.35
N THR A 663 -32.86 11.55 27.38
CA THR A 663 -32.80 10.26 26.67
C THR A 663 -31.54 10.16 25.80
N ALA A 664 -31.13 11.24 25.13
CA ALA A 664 -29.87 11.31 24.39
C ALA A 664 -28.65 11.15 25.30
N GLY A 665 -28.65 11.81 26.46
CA GLY A 665 -27.61 11.70 27.47
C GLY A 665 -27.50 10.28 28.04
N GLN A 666 -28.62 9.66 28.36
CA GLN A 666 -28.69 8.29 28.89
C GLN A 666 -28.18 7.26 27.86
N ALA A 667 -28.54 7.42 26.59
CA ALA A 667 -28.00 6.59 25.50
C ALA A 667 -26.47 6.72 25.41
N THR A 668 -25.95 7.95 25.45
CA THR A 668 -24.50 8.21 25.42
C THR A 668 -23.79 7.58 26.61
N LEU A 669 -24.29 7.81 27.83
CA LEU A 669 -23.70 7.28 29.06
C LEU A 669 -23.63 5.74 29.06
N THR A 670 -24.72 5.08 28.67
CA THR A 670 -24.79 3.62 28.67
C THR A 670 -23.92 3.00 27.60
N VAL A 671 -23.86 3.60 26.41
CA VAL A 671 -22.96 3.15 25.33
C VAL A 671 -21.50 3.36 25.70
N ASP A 672 -21.12 4.51 26.26
CA ASP A 672 -19.74 4.74 26.69
C ASP A 672 -19.32 3.74 27.80
N SER A 673 -20.24 3.43 28.72
CA SER A 673 -20.05 2.40 29.75
C SER A 673 -19.89 0.99 29.14
N ALA A 674 -20.78 0.62 28.22
CA ALA A 674 -20.73 -0.66 27.51
C ALA A 674 -19.45 -0.80 26.68
N LYS A 675 -19.09 0.23 25.92
CA LYS A 675 -17.91 0.23 25.05
C LYS A 675 -16.62 0.02 25.84
N TRP A 676 -16.50 0.65 27.01
CA TRP A 676 -15.35 0.42 27.89
C TRP A 676 -15.31 -1.04 28.39
N LEU A 677 -16.38 -1.53 29.01
CA LEU A 677 -16.41 -2.87 29.59
C LEU A 677 -16.21 -3.96 28.54
N VAL A 678 -16.86 -3.82 27.38
CA VAL A 678 -16.69 -4.72 26.24
C VAL A 678 -15.25 -4.74 25.74
N THR A 679 -14.60 -3.57 25.64
CA THR A 679 -13.20 -3.48 25.19
C THR A 679 -12.27 -4.26 26.12
N GLU A 680 -12.39 -4.03 27.44
CA GLU A 680 -11.58 -4.74 28.44
C GLU A 680 -11.86 -6.25 28.41
N THR A 681 -13.14 -6.63 28.34
CA THR A 681 -13.58 -8.03 28.30
C THR A 681 -13.05 -8.76 27.06
N ALA A 682 -13.15 -8.13 25.88
CA ALA A 682 -12.69 -8.72 24.64
C ALA A 682 -11.17 -8.91 24.62
N ILE A 683 -10.41 -7.93 25.13
CA ILE A 683 -8.96 -8.03 25.25
C ILE A 683 -8.58 -9.17 26.20
N GLU A 684 -9.23 -9.24 27.37
CA GLU A 684 -8.95 -10.28 28.36
C GLU A 684 -9.25 -11.67 27.82
N ILE A 685 -10.42 -11.90 27.22
CA ILE A 685 -10.80 -13.21 26.70
C ILE A 685 -9.88 -13.66 25.57
N THR A 686 -9.58 -12.78 24.61
CA THR A 686 -8.72 -13.14 23.48
C THR A 686 -7.27 -13.36 23.89
N ASN A 687 -6.79 -12.71 24.96
CA ASN A 687 -5.48 -12.97 25.53
C ASN A 687 -5.46 -14.28 26.34
N ALA A 688 -6.48 -14.50 27.19
CA ALA A 688 -6.61 -15.69 28.02
C ALA A 688 -6.81 -16.98 27.22
N LEU A 689 -7.29 -16.89 25.96
CA LEU A 689 -7.37 -18.03 25.03
C LEU A 689 -6.07 -18.86 25.05
N PHE A 690 -4.91 -18.20 25.01
CA PHE A 690 -3.63 -18.88 24.95
C PHE A 690 -3.18 -19.46 26.28
N GLU A 691 -3.52 -18.77 27.37
CA GLU A 691 -3.29 -19.23 28.74
C GLU A 691 -4.02 -20.57 28.97
N VAL A 692 -5.30 -20.64 28.60
CA VAL A 692 -6.12 -21.84 28.82
C VAL A 692 -5.86 -22.96 27.80
N ALA A 693 -5.50 -22.62 26.56
CA ALA A 693 -5.28 -23.61 25.50
C ALA A 693 -3.86 -24.21 25.51
N GLY A 694 -2.87 -23.47 26.04
CA GLY A 694 -1.46 -23.88 26.12
C GLY A 694 -0.68 -23.72 24.81
N THR A 695 0.64 -23.90 24.86
CA THR A 695 1.59 -23.54 23.77
C THR A 695 1.19 -24.02 22.37
N SER A 696 0.58 -25.20 22.25
CA SER A 696 0.17 -25.76 20.95
C SER A 696 -0.88 -24.91 20.21
N SER A 697 -1.64 -24.07 20.91
CA SER A 697 -2.61 -23.15 20.31
C SER A 697 -1.95 -22.07 19.45
N MET A 698 -0.63 -21.86 19.62
CA MET A 698 0.17 -20.91 18.84
C MET A 698 0.64 -21.47 17.48
N ASP A 699 0.40 -22.76 17.20
CA ASP A 699 0.71 -23.30 15.87
C ASP A 699 -0.11 -22.56 14.80
N ARG A 700 0.58 -22.05 13.78
CA ARG A 700 -0.03 -21.29 12.65
C ARG A 700 -1.20 -22.00 11.97
N LYS A 701 -1.24 -23.34 12.00
CA LYS A 701 -2.31 -24.15 11.41
C LYS A 701 -3.67 -23.95 12.09
N TYR A 702 -3.70 -23.57 13.37
CA TYR A 702 -4.95 -23.32 14.10
C TYR A 702 -5.43 -21.86 13.95
N ASN A 703 -4.51 -20.93 13.68
CA ASN A 703 -4.80 -19.52 13.48
C ASN A 703 -5.68 -18.91 14.60
N LEU A 704 -5.49 -19.34 15.85
CA LEU A 704 -6.30 -18.87 16.99
C LEU A 704 -5.93 -17.44 17.39
N ASP A 705 -4.72 -17.01 17.06
CA ASP A 705 -4.24 -15.64 17.24
C ASP A 705 -5.01 -14.61 16.41
N ARG A 706 -5.77 -15.03 15.40
CA ARG A 706 -6.67 -14.14 14.65
C ARG A 706 -7.65 -13.40 15.54
N HIS A 707 -8.17 -14.05 16.59
CA HIS A 707 -9.13 -13.43 17.50
C HIS A 707 -8.51 -12.26 18.26
N TRP A 708 -7.33 -12.51 18.85
CA TRP A 708 -6.55 -11.49 19.52
C TRP A 708 -6.13 -10.37 18.58
N ARG A 709 -5.60 -10.69 17.39
CA ARG A 709 -5.20 -9.69 16.38
C ARG A 709 -6.39 -8.80 15.99
N ASN A 710 -7.56 -9.40 15.77
CA ASN A 710 -8.79 -8.70 15.37
C ASN A 710 -9.30 -7.76 16.47
N VAL A 711 -9.44 -8.24 17.71
CA VAL A 711 -9.86 -7.39 18.85
C VAL A 711 -8.82 -6.30 19.11
N ARG A 712 -7.53 -6.64 19.12
CA ARG A 712 -6.46 -5.70 19.46
C ARG A 712 -6.42 -4.52 18.51
N ILE A 713 -6.63 -4.74 17.21
CA ILE A 713 -6.65 -3.66 16.23
C ILE A 713 -7.98 -2.91 16.23
N HIS A 714 -9.12 -3.59 16.35
CA HIS A 714 -10.43 -2.95 16.29
C HIS A 714 -10.70 -2.06 17.52
N THR A 715 -10.25 -2.48 18.71
CA THR A 715 -10.38 -1.69 19.95
C THR A 715 -9.58 -0.38 19.93
N LEU A 716 -8.69 -0.17 18.95
CA LEU A 716 -7.94 1.08 18.76
C LEU A 716 -8.69 2.13 17.93
N HIS A 717 -9.85 1.80 17.35
CA HIS A 717 -10.65 2.72 16.54
C HIS A 717 -10.97 4.02 17.29
N ASP A 718 -11.36 3.89 18.57
CA ASP A 718 -11.55 5.01 19.49
C ASP A 718 -10.87 4.71 20.82
N PRO A 719 -10.16 5.68 21.43
CA PRO A 719 -9.48 5.46 22.69
C PRO A 719 -10.49 5.21 23.82
N ALA A 720 -10.67 3.94 24.21
CA ALA A 720 -11.60 3.52 25.25
C ALA A 720 -11.42 4.27 26.58
N ARG A 721 -10.18 4.68 26.90
CA ARG A 721 -9.88 5.52 28.07
C ARG A 721 -10.65 6.84 28.11
N LEU A 722 -11.01 7.42 26.96
CA LEU A 722 -11.79 8.66 26.93
C LEU A 722 -13.23 8.44 27.43
N LYS A 723 -13.78 7.23 27.26
CA LYS A 723 -15.12 6.89 27.74
C LYS A 723 -15.21 6.96 29.27
N LEU A 724 -14.14 6.62 29.98
CA LEU A 724 -14.10 6.74 31.45
C LEU A 724 -14.25 8.19 31.93
N HIS A 725 -13.71 9.17 31.21
CA HIS A 725 -13.92 10.58 31.56
C HIS A 725 -15.39 10.99 31.40
N HIS A 726 -16.07 10.48 30.38
CA HIS A 726 -17.48 10.77 30.12
C HIS A 726 -18.37 10.17 31.22
N VAL A 727 -18.17 8.89 31.51
CA VAL A 727 -18.89 8.16 32.55
C VAL A 727 -18.61 8.77 33.93
N GLY A 728 -17.35 9.06 34.24
CA GLY A 728 -16.95 9.69 35.50
C GLY A 728 -17.55 11.09 35.69
N LYS A 729 -17.59 11.90 34.62
CA LYS A 729 -18.23 13.23 34.67
C LYS A 729 -19.71 13.15 35.02
N TRP A 730 -20.42 12.14 34.50
CA TRP A 730 -21.81 11.91 34.87
C TRP A 730 -21.97 11.49 36.34
N PHE A 731 -21.27 10.46 36.78
CA PHE A 731 -21.41 9.96 38.16
C PHE A 731 -20.96 10.97 39.23
N LEU A 732 -20.00 11.84 38.89
CA LEU A 732 -19.52 12.88 39.80
C LEU A 732 -20.37 14.16 39.76
N ASN A 733 -20.76 14.62 38.57
CA ASN A 733 -21.32 15.96 38.38
C ASN A 733 -22.76 15.98 37.81
N GLY A 734 -23.32 14.83 37.42
CA GLY A 734 -24.64 14.77 36.76
C GLY A 734 -24.64 15.40 35.36
N VAL A 735 -23.48 15.50 34.70
CA VAL A 735 -23.35 16.14 33.37
C VAL A 735 -23.06 15.08 32.32
N TYR A 736 -23.98 14.94 31.36
CA TYR A 736 -23.78 14.05 30.21
C TYR A 736 -22.61 14.52 29.35
N HIS A 737 -21.96 13.58 28.68
CA HIS A 737 -21.03 13.94 27.61
C HIS A 737 -21.82 14.42 26.40
N GLU A 738 -21.59 15.66 26.00
CA GLU A 738 -22.04 16.17 24.73
C GLU A 738 -20.92 16.00 23.73
N TYR A 739 -21.17 15.22 22.67
CA TYR A 739 -20.31 15.21 21.49
C TYR A 739 -20.47 16.55 20.75
N ARG A 740 -19.87 17.61 21.29
CA ARG A 740 -19.65 18.88 20.57
C ARG A 740 -18.30 18.73 19.86
N MET A 741 -18.30 18.74 18.52
CA MET A 741 -17.06 18.63 17.75
C MET A 741 -16.44 19.98 17.43
#